data_AF-A4HFA3-F1
#
_entry.id   AF-A4HFA3-F1
#
_cell.length_a   1.000
_cell.length_b   1.000
_cell.length_c   1.000
_cell.angle_alpha   90.00
_cell.angle_beta   90.00
_cell.angle_gamma   90.00
#
_symmetry.space_group_name_H-M   'P 1'
#
loop_
_entity.id
_entity.type
_entity.pdbx_description
1 polymer ?
#
loop_
_entity_poly.entity_id
_entity_poly.type
_entity_poly.pdbx_seq_one_letter_code
_entity_poly.pdbx_strand_id
1 'polypeptide(L)'
;MAPYSQCLTTALLLSTLNLTSVPIPSFNESLLGAHAFNLTCFDVYLRGLGTNWTGTTSYLGTTEGGTFSCRTNLTALSYAGTVLADVAVYPSKVELTRTVEDPMSEFTCITNASSVTACNVNISLLSLRADPPSGLIDLLLREAQTYMKSHLTDYVCKVMVPRLQSSILNQTYPYTPEPRPENRTAIAVTDSPFMRAVMNILNRVDVAGLQFFVRSQQSRINVVIYHPGGTNIGYAGNFVPSPLGESALDWGQRLVDAYILGDAPHPFPLYGLPGMIGDALVQLNTSKTLFASLDVDFSIAASANNWVTIYLTPGVSIANLQIQAPGDGLGSLLTHELSPVLENVINAKLARVLAAFAGNVSSGVSNSNTTNNTVTFFFGEGTHVRDSPLMVPLICVGAVGALVGGLLVYRNVRQHRNKPVLSSATGTPLSTFRIVAEDVFLVGGVLLCVLLFTASNTMTGATVVLGSEMRTYAFSLSNTITDLWQAGLIPLSICVLVFSGVYPYVKMLSIVGFTVWAHRPTSRILRLIDCLGKLSLIDTFALMVMVSGLDIPNIADVRIHLSFYLFMYATLLSIAIGNYAALLWRAGTTLRNEGISVANTSSNSTFAEDAEPMAVSSVVQSRQDMIPIDHTMSPVDDAMQLRSGENSVSRRRQVARYFFCIPSLFMFACSIPVWVLPSFRYQIGGFARLLTPVSKSLSLWILSSLGNRSDAYDILLVAFFTILIAPCLYVALYPKCRFLASWCGADVLVLACVIGLMQLQQFVRFVLGEEVGIFYTAHASLLWPMFLLSAASVLVWVYIVRDILHVSSTHKSLRTIPSPA
;
A
#
# COMPACT_ATOMS: atom_id res chain seq x y z
N MET A 1 1.60 49.25 6.71
CA MET A 1 0.97 48.08 6.05
C MET A 1 0.77 48.45 4.59
N ALA A 2 1.73 48.13 3.74
CA ALA A 2 1.59 48.33 2.29
C ALA A 2 0.81 47.13 1.72
N PRO A 3 -0.11 47.33 0.77
CA PRO A 3 -0.76 46.22 0.09
C PRO A 3 0.32 45.45 -0.68
N TYR A 4 0.64 44.24 -0.24
CA TYR A 4 1.51 43.33 -0.99
C TYR A 4 0.88 43.13 -2.37
N SER A 5 1.62 43.50 -3.42
CA SER A 5 1.19 43.29 -4.80
C SER A 5 0.93 41.80 -5.01
N GLN A 6 -0.29 41.45 -5.38
CA GLN A 6 -0.77 40.08 -5.52
C GLN A 6 -0.31 39.37 -6.81
N CYS A 7 0.73 39.87 -7.47
CA CYS A 7 1.29 39.33 -8.70
C CYS A 7 2.55 38.53 -8.41
N LEU A 8 2.84 37.54 -9.26
CA LEU A 8 4.06 36.73 -9.16
C LEU A 8 5.27 37.68 -9.17
N THR A 9 6.10 37.60 -8.13
CA THR A 9 7.38 38.28 -8.09
C THR A 9 8.49 37.25 -8.22
N THR A 10 9.35 37.42 -9.21
CA THR A 10 10.49 36.52 -9.39
C THR A 10 11.77 37.33 -9.44
N ALA A 11 12.76 36.91 -8.66
CA ALA A 11 14.11 37.42 -8.75
C ALA A 11 15.02 36.26 -9.16
N LEU A 12 15.71 36.42 -10.27
CA LEU A 12 16.74 35.49 -10.73
C LEU A 12 18.07 36.25 -10.72
N LEU A 13 18.95 35.91 -9.79
CA LEU A 13 20.28 36.49 -9.68
C LEU A 13 21.28 35.38 -9.95
N LEU A 14 22.14 35.57 -10.94
CA LEU A 14 23.15 34.61 -11.39
C LEU A 14 24.51 35.30 -11.27
N SER A 15 25.40 34.77 -10.42
CA SER A 15 26.76 35.33 -10.33
C SER A 15 27.53 35.06 -11.62
N THR A 16 27.39 33.86 -12.17
CA THR A 16 28.07 33.43 -13.39
C THR A 16 27.16 32.52 -14.22
N LEU A 17 27.08 32.79 -15.52
CA LEU A 17 26.42 31.95 -16.52
C LEU A 17 27.50 31.53 -17.51
N ASN A 18 27.84 30.24 -17.53
CA ASN A 18 28.83 29.67 -18.44
C ASN A 18 28.16 28.55 -19.25
N LEU A 19 27.66 28.87 -20.45
CA LEU A 19 27.04 27.89 -21.32
C LEU A 19 27.99 27.53 -22.46
N THR A 20 28.11 26.23 -22.75
CA THR A 20 28.94 25.75 -23.86
C THR A 20 28.09 25.15 -24.97
N SER A 21 28.34 25.55 -26.21
CA SER A 21 27.63 25.01 -27.39
C SER A 21 26.11 25.22 -27.37
N VAL A 22 25.65 26.45 -27.14
CA VAL A 22 24.23 26.83 -27.26
C VAL A 22 23.88 27.04 -28.74
N PRO A 23 23.08 26.15 -29.36
CA PRO A 23 22.56 26.42 -30.69
C PRO A 23 21.46 27.49 -30.61
N ILE A 24 21.47 28.44 -31.54
CA ILE A 24 20.34 29.35 -31.75
C ILE A 24 19.50 28.74 -32.88
N PRO A 25 18.42 28.00 -32.54
CA PRO A 25 17.56 27.41 -33.55
C PRO A 25 17.00 28.51 -34.46
N SER A 26 16.65 28.15 -35.70
CA SER A 26 16.03 29.02 -36.72
C SER A 26 16.83 30.25 -37.18
N PHE A 27 18.11 30.40 -36.82
CA PHE A 27 18.96 31.41 -37.45
C PHE A 27 19.24 31.04 -38.91
N ASN A 28 18.56 31.73 -39.84
CA ASN A 28 18.72 31.58 -41.27
C ASN A 28 18.48 32.91 -41.99
N GLU A 29 19.53 33.69 -42.19
CA GLU A 29 19.45 35.05 -42.72
C GLU A 29 20.22 35.18 -44.03
N SER A 30 19.64 35.89 -44.99
CA SER A 30 20.27 36.16 -46.29
C SER A 30 20.38 37.66 -46.53
N LEU A 31 21.59 38.16 -46.77
CA LEU A 31 21.85 39.55 -47.10
C LEU A 31 22.85 39.64 -48.28
N LEU A 32 22.47 40.34 -49.35
CA LEU A 32 23.34 40.61 -50.51
C LEU A 32 24.01 39.37 -51.13
N GLY A 33 23.31 38.23 -51.17
CA GLY A 33 23.83 36.96 -51.70
C GLY A 33 24.76 36.21 -50.75
N ALA A 34 24.95 36.71 -49.53
CA ALA A 34 25.52 35.97 -48.41
C ALA A 34 24.40 35.36 -47.57
N HIS A 35 24.52 34.08 -47.25
CA HIS A 35 23.52 33.31 -46.51
C HIS A 35 24.18 32.72 -45.27
N ALA A 36 23.73 33.16 -44.10
CA ALA A 36 24.25 32.76 -42.80
C ALA A 36 23.25 31.87 -42.07
N PHE A 37 23.67 30.68 -41.65
CA PHE A 37 22.79 29.70 -41.02
C PHE A 37 23.50 28.91 -39.92
N ASN A 38 22.72 28.30 -39.03
CA ASN A 38 23.23 27.45 -37.94
C ASN A 38 24.18 28.20 -36.99
N LEU A 39 23.71 29.32 -36.44
CA LEU A 39 24.43 30.08 -35.43
C LEU A 39 24.50 29.27 -34.13
N THR A 40 25.72 28.99 -33.67
CA THR A 40 25.98 28.27 -32.41
C THR A 40 26.97 29.05 -31.57
N CYS A 41 26.63 29.35 -30.33
CA CYS A 41 27.51 30.04 -29.38
C CYS A 41 28.21 29.01 -28.50
N PHE A 42 29.50 28.80 -28.74
CA PHE A 42 30.25 27.72 -28.09
C PHE A 42 30.82 28.12 -26.73
N ASP A 43 30.97 29.42 -26.47
CA ASP A 43 31.38 29.96 -25.17
C ASP A 43 30.53 31.19 -24.84
N VAL A 44 29.58 31.04 -23.92
CA VAL A 44 28.74 32.13 -23.43
C VAL A 44 29.04 32.33 -21.96
N TYR A 45 29.76 33.41 -21.66
CA TYR A 45 30.18 33.75 -20.32
C TYR A 45 29.58 35.08 -19.90
N LEU A 46 28.59 35.07 -19.00
CA LEU A 46 28.03 36.28 -18.38
C LEU A 46 28.29 36.29 -16.89
N ARG A 47 28.55 37.47 -16.32
CA ARG A 47 28.70 37.69 -14.88
C ARG A 47 27.70 38.71 -14.35
N GLY A 48 27.20 38.42 -13.15
CA GLY A 48 26.26 39.27 -12.43
C GLY A 48 24.96 39.51 -13.22
N LEU A 49 24.41 38.47 -13.84
CA LEU A 49 23.15 38.53 -14.56
C LEU A 49 22.01 38.54 -13.53
N GLY A 50 21.27 39.64 -13.47
CA GLY A 50 20.14 39.81 -12.55
C GLY A 50 18.87 40.11 -13.33
N THR A 51 17.80 39.40 -12.98
CA THR A 51 16.45 39.73 -13.40
C THR A 51 15.57 39.90 -12.17
N ASN A 52 14.72 40.91 -12.19
CA ASN A 52 13.72 41.10 -11.15
C ASN A 52 12.41 41.47 -11.84
N TRP A 53 11.43 40.59 -11.68
CA TRP A 53 10.10 40.73 -12.25
C TRP A 53 9.17 41.05 -11.10
N THR A 54 8.70 42.30 -11.09
CA THR A 54 7.63 42.76 -10.21
C THR A 54 6.35 42.94 -11.01
N GLY A 55 5.22 43.11 -10.34
CA GLY A 55 3.92 43.27 -11.01
C GLY A 55 3.87 44.45 -12.00
N THR A 56 4.65 45.51 -11.79
CA THR A 56 4.64 46.73 -12.62
C THR A 56 5.95 47.01 -13.33
N THR A 57 7.07 46.47 -12.86
CA THR A 57 8.38 46.67 -13.48
C THR A 57 9.10 45.35 -13.69
N SER A 58 9.72 45.20 -14.85
CA SER A 58 10.61 44.08 -15.15
C SER A 58 12.00 44.62 -15.43
N TYR A 59 12.96 44.08 -14.72
CA TYR A 59 14.36 44.45 -14.81
C TYR A 59 15.15 43.26 -15.35
N LEU A 60 16.01 43.52 -16.33
CA LEU A 60 17.01 42.58 -16.84
C LEU A 60 18.33 43.35 -16.98
N GLY A 61 19.39 42.87 -16.36
CA GLY A 61 20.69 43.52 -16.48
C GLY A 61 21.86 42.63 -16.09
N THR A 62 23.05 43.08 -16.47
CA THR A 62 24.32 42.46 -16.11
C THR A 62 25.15 43.48 -15.34
N THR A 63 25.63 43.16 -14.14
CA THR A 63 26.44 44.11 -13.35
C THR A 63 27.91 44.13 -13.77
N GLU A 64 28.44 43.00 -14.24
CA GLU A 64 29.85 42.86 -14.63
C GLU A 64 30.03 42.72 -16.14
N GLY A 65 28.99 42.27 -16.86
CA GLY A 65 29.07 42.04 -18.31
C GLY A 65 29.50 40.60 -18.63
N GLY A 66 30.07 40.37 -19.81
CA GLY A 66 30.46 39.04 -20.27
C GLY A 66 30.98 39.00 -21.70
N THR A 67 31.25 37.79 -22.19
CA THR A 67 31.74 37.51 -23.54
C THR A 67 30.96 36.37 -24.18
N PHE A 68 30.63 36.51 -25.47
CA PHE A 68 29.98 35.50 -26.28
C PHE A 68 30.89 35.18 -27.47
N SER A 69 31.23 33.91 -27.64
CA SER A 69 31.94 33.42 -28.82
C SER A 69 31.00 32.55 -29.62
N CYS A 70 30.59 33.04 -30.79
CA CYS A 70 29.61 32.38 -31.65
C CYS A 70 30.21 32.06 -33.01
N ARG A 71 29.78 30.95 -33.59
CA ARG A 71 30.09 30.55 -34.96
C ARG A 71 28.82 30.41 -35.76
N THR A 72 28.84 30.85 -37.01
CA THR A 72 27.74 30.64 -37.97
C THR A 72 28.30 30.14 -39.29
N ASN A 73 27.56 29.29 -40.00
CA ASN A 73 27.96 28.85 -41.33
C ASN A 73 27.58 29.95 -42.33
N LEU A 74 28.53 30.36 -43.16
CA LEU A 74 28.33 31.41 -44.17
C LEU A 74 28.61 30.85 -45.56
N THR A 75 27.63 31.00 -46.45
CA THR A 75 27.78 30.76 -47.88
C THR A 75 27.56 32.06 -48.64
N ALA A 76 28.59 32.57 -49.32
CA ALA A 76 28.53 33.82 -50.07
C ALA A 76 29.41 33.72 -51.33
N LEU A 77 28.85 34.00 -52.51
CA LEU A 77 29.55 33.84 -53.80
C LEU A 77 30.12 32.41 -53.96
N SER A 78 31.45 32.27 -54.04
CA SER A 78 32.17 30.98 -54.06
C SER A 78 32.74 30.57 -52.69
N TYR A 79 32.49 31.34 -51.64
CA TYR A 79 32.94 31.05 -50.28
C TYR A 79 31.89 30.22 -49.55
N ALA A 80 32.35 29.09 -48.98
CA ALA A 80 31.60 28.29 -48.03
C ALA A 80 32.52 28.01 -46.84
N GLY A 81 32.19 28.58 -45.68
CA GLY A 81 32.99 28.43 -44.48
C GLY A 81 32.22 28.84 -43.24
N THR A 82 32.91 28.99 -42.13
CA THR A 82 32.33 29.45 -40.88
C THR A 82 32.79 30.88 -40.57
N VAL A 83 31.96 31.63 -39.86
CA VAL A 83 32.31 32.95 -39.35
C VAL A 83 32.24 32.90 -37.84
N LEU A 84 33.34 33.27 -37.20
CA LEU A 84 33.50 33.37 -35.77
C LEU A 84 33.29 34.83 -35.35
N ALA A 85 32.42 35.05 -34.38
CA ALA A 85 32.10 36.35 -33.83
C ALA A 85 32.30 36.32 -32.31
N ASP A 86 33.23 37.17 -31.83
CA ASP A 86 33.49 37.38 -30.41
C ASP A 86 32.85 38.70 -29.98
N VAL A 87 31.90 38.65 -29.06
CA VAL A 87 31.12 39.80 -28.62
C VAL A 87 31.33 39.99 -27.12
N ALA A 88 31.79 41.17 -26.70
CA ALA A 88 31.84 41.56 -25.30
C ALA A 88 30.62 42.40 -24.94
N VAL A 89 29.93 42.00 -23.88
CA VAL A 89 28.81 42.74 -23.28
C VAL A 89 29.33 43.41 -22.02
N TYR A 90 29.21 44.72 -21.94
CA TYR A 90 29.55 45.50 -20.75
C TYR A 90 28.34 45.58 -19.80
N PRO A 91 28.52 46.09 -18.57
CA PRO A 91 27.40 46.27 -17.65
C PRO A 91 26.23 46.99 -18.32
N SER A 92 25.07 46.35 -18.29
CA SER A 92 23.90 46.75 -19.06
C SER A 92 22.63 46.62 -18.22
N LYS A 93 21.65 47.48 -18.51
CA LYS A 93 20.37 47.54 -17.82
C LYS A 93 19.25 47.78 -18.83
N VAL A 94 18.26 46.89 -18.81
CA VAL A 94 16.99 47.02 -19.53
C VAL A 94 15.86 47.01 -18.51
N GLU A 95 15.01 48.03 -18.57
CA GLU A 95 13.86 48.20 -17.69
C GLU A 95 12.60 48.36 -18.54
N LEU A 96 11.62 47.52 -18.24
CA LEU A 96 10.30 47.53 -18.86
C LEU A 96 9.28 47.91 -17.77
N THR A 97 8.47 48.93 -18.01
CA THR A 97 7.29 49.18 -17.17
C THR A 97 6.06 48.56 -17.81
N ARG A 98 5.14 48.12 -16.97
CA ARG A 98 3.91 47.42 -17.32
C ARG A 98 2.73 48.14 -16.70
N THR A 99 1.63 48.22 -17.44
CA THR A 99 0.35 48.72 -16.94
C THR A 99 -0.61 47.56 -16.73
N VAL A 100 -1.18 47.47 -15.53
CA VAL A 100 -2.17 46.45 -15.15
C VAL A 100 -3.57 46.98 -15.41
N GLU A 101 -4.46 46.14 -15.99
CA GLU A 101 -5.78 46.53 -16.50
C GLU A 101 -6.75 47.09 -15.45
N ASP A 102 -6.60 46.71 -14.18
CA ASP A 102 -7.28 47.34 -13.05
C ASP A 102 -6.46 47.13 -11.77
N PRO A 103 -5.76 48.15 -11.26
CA PRO A 103 -4.94 48.01 -10.06
C PRO A 103 -5.78 47.75 -8.78
N MET A 104 -7.10 47.93 -8.83
CA MET A 104 -8.03 47.68 -7.73
C MET A 104 -8.64 46.27 -7.76
N SER A 105 -8.58 45.56 -8.90
CA SER A 105 -9.09 44.19 -9.01
C SER A 105 -8.13 43.21 -8.34
N GLU A 106 -8.55 42.65 -7.20
CA GLU A 106 -7.81 41.65 -6.43
C GLU A 106 -7.63 40.31 -7.18
N PHE A 107 -8.11 40.16 -8.41
CA PHE A 107 -8.12 38.86 -9.11
C PHE A 107 -7.37 38.83 -10.44
N THR A 108 -6.88 39.97 -10.97
CA THR A 108 -6.35 40.02 -12.35
C THR A 108 -5.02 40.78 -12.43
N CYS A 109 -3.91 40.06 -12.61
CA CYS A 109 -2.60 40.66 -12.88
C CYS A 109 -2.35 40.90 -14.38
N ILE A 110 -3.39 41.14 -15.19
CA ILE A 110 -3.29 41.16 -16.65
C ILE A 110 -2.46 42.37 -17.11
N THR A 111 -1.37 42.11 -17.83
CA THR A 111 -0.55 43.15 -18.45
C THR A 111 -1.15 43.55 -19.79
N ASN A 112 -1.75 44.74 -19.87
CA ASN A 112 -2.37 45.26 -21.10
C ASN A 112 -1.40 46.03 -22.00
N ALA A 113 -0.46 46.74 -21.40
CA ALA A 113 0.59 47.42 -22.12
C ALA A 113 1.90 47.30 -21.36
N SER A 114 2.98 47.35 -22.12
CA SER A 114 4.32 47.51 -21.59
C SER A 114 5.02 48.60 -22.39
N SER A 115 6.01 49.24 -21.80
CA SER A 115 6.88 50.18 -22.51
C SER A 115 8.31 50.07 -21.98
N VAL A 116 9.28 50.31 -22.87
CA VAL A 116 10.69 50.32 -22.52
C VAL A 116 11.00 51.67 -21.86
N THR A 117 11.29 51.69 -20.56
CA THR A 117 11.62 52.94 -19.85
C THR A 117 13.10 53.27 -19.91
N ALA A 118 13.95 52.24 -19.87
CA ALA A 118 15.39 52.39 -20.03
C ALA A 118 15.97 51.20 -20.77
N CYS A 119 16.79 51.46 -21.78
CA CYS A 119 17.60 50.45 -22.45
C CYS A 119 19.03 50.98 -22.57
N ASN A 120 19.86 50.64 -21.58
CA ASN A 120 21.28 50.96 -21.58
C ASN A 120 22.07 49.66 -21.80
N VAL A 121 22.31 49.34 -23.06
CA VAL A 121 22.99 48.11 -23.47
C VAL A 121 24.29 48.47 -24.18
N ASN A 122 25.41 48.26 -23.50
CA ASN A 122 26.72 48.51 -24.08
C ASN A 122 27.34 47.19 -24.54
N ILE A 123 27.38 46.97 -25.85
CA ILE A 123 27.90 45.75 -26.45
C ILE A 123 28.92 46.13 -27.51
N SER A 124 30.06 45.45 -27.50
CA SER A 124 31.13 45.65 -28.48
C SER A 124 31.52 44.33 -29.13
N LEU A 125 31.69 44.38 -30.44
CA LEU A 125 32.19 43.25 -31.22
C LEU A 125 33.73 43.27 -31.18
N LEU A 126 34.32 42.31 -30.48
CA LEU A 126 35.77 42.19 -30.30
C LEU A 126 36.44 41.76 -31.60
N SER A 127 35.90 40.71 -32.23
CA SER A 127 36.54 40.05 -33.36
C SER A 127 35.49 39.39 -34.26
N LEU A 128 35.68 39.50 -35.57
CA LEU A 128 34.86 38.85 -36.58
C LEU A 128 35.80 38.26 -37.63
N ARG A 129 35.83 36.92 -37.75
CA ARG A 129 36.83 36.21 -38.57
C ARG A 129 36.19 35.09 -39.38
N ALA A 130 36.64 34.91 -40.62
CA ALA A 130 36.22 33.80 -41.47
C ALA A 130 37.18 32.61 -41.30
N ASP A 131 36.64 31.40 -41.29
CA ASP A 131 37.40 30.14 -41.31
C ASP A 131 36.85 29.20 -42.41
N PRO A 132 37.61 28.95 -43.51
CA PRO A 132 38.98 29.41 -43.76
C PRO A 132 39.08 30.92 -44.08
N PRO A 133 40.22 31.57 -43.80
CA PRO A 133 40.39 32.99 -44.11
C PRO A 133 40.34 33.24 -45.62
N SER A 134 39.69 34.33 -46.04
CA SER A 134 39.67 34.73 -47.44
C SER A 134 39.66 36.25 -47.59
N GLY A 135 40.54 36.78 -48.44
CA GLY A 135 40.78 38.22 -48.51
C GLY A 135 39.54 39.06 -48.85
N LEU A 136 38.63 38.53 -49.69
CA LEU A 136 37.38 39.22 -50.05
C LEU A 136 36.37 39.18 -48.90
N ILE A 137 36.21 38.05 -48.22
CA ILE A 137 35.27 37.95 -47.09
C ILE A 137 35.81 38.73 -45.89
N ASP A 138 37.11 38.70 -45.62
CA ASP A 138 37.71 39.47 -44.53
C ASP A 138 37.51 40.99 -44.72
N LEU A 139 37.56 41.47 -45.96
CA LEU A 139 37.23 42.87 -46.28
C LEU A 139 35.76 43.19 -45.94
N LEU A 140 34.83 42.31 -46.35
CA LEU A 140 33.40 42.45 -46.05
C LEU A 140 33.12 42.35 -44.55
N LEU A 141 33.79 41.44 -43.84
CA LEU A 141 33.66 41.27 -42.40
C LEU A 141 34.20 42.48 -41.65
N ARG A 142 35.25 43.18 -42.12
CA ARG A 142 35.72 44.44 -41.51
C ARG A 142 34.71 45.57 -41.63
N GLU A 143 34.07 45.70 -42.79
CA GLU A 143 32.99 46.68 -42.98
C GLU A 143 31.77 46.32 -42.11
N ALA A 144 31.38 45.04 -42.10
CA ALA A 144 30.33 44.55 -41.22
C ALA A 144 30.67 44.77 -39.74
N GLN A 145 31.94 44.59 -39.33
CA GLN A 145 32.40 44.83 -37.97
C GLN A 145 32.21 46.30 -37.57
N THR A 146 32.54 47.22 -38.47
CA THR A 146 32.38 48.67 -38.26
C THR A 146 30.91 49.08 -38.20
N TYR A 147 30.09 48.50 -39.08
CA TYR A 147 28.64 48.69 -39.08
C TYR A 147 27.99 48.16 -37.81
N MET A 148 28.29 46.91 -37.43
CA MET A 148 27.77 46.31 -36.19
C MET A 148 28.23 47.09 -34.97
N LYS A 149 29.49 47.51 -34.89
CA LYS A 149 29.99 48.30 -33.74
C LYS A 149 29.21 49.60 -33.51
N SER A 150 28.69 50.23 -34.57
CA SER A 150 27.92 51.47 -34.46
C SER A 150 26.42 51.26 -34.26
N HIS A 151 25.87 50.13 -34.72
CA HIS A 151 24.42 49.88 -34.74
C HIS A 151 23.96 48.79 -33.78
N LEU A 152 24.84 48.02 -33.15
CA LEU A 152 24.45 46.84 -32.39
C LEU A 152 23.73 47.18 -31.08
N THR A 153 24.16 48.22 -30.34
CA THR A 153 23.39 48.75 -29.20
C THR A 153 22.00 49.20 -29.63
N ASP A 154 21.93 49.96 -30.72
CA ASP A 154 20.67 50.46 -31.29
C ASP A 154 19.78 49.31 -31.75
N TYR A 155 20.35 48.27 -32.36
CA TYR A 155 19.62 47.09 -32.80
C TYR A 155 19.05 46.32 -31.62
N VAL A 156 19.82 46.13 -30.55
CA VAL A 156 19.30 45.47 -29.35
C VAL A 156 18.16 46.27 -28.75
N CYS A 157 18.31 47.59 -28.58
CA CYS A 157 17.27 48.41 -27.94
C CYS A 157 16.05 48.71 -28.84
N LYS A 158 16.23 48.85 -30.16
CA LYS A 158 15.15 49.20 -31.11
C LYS A 158 14.49 48.00 -31.76
N VAL A 159 15.14 46.84 -31.80
CA VAL A 159 14.64 45.64 -32.47
C VAL A 159 14.44 44.48 -31.49
N MET A 160 15.49 44.08 -30.76
CA MET A 160 15.42 42.89 -29.89
C MET A 160 14.54 43.10 -28.67
N VAL A 161 14.70 44.23 -27.95
CA VAL A 161 13.91 44.53 -26.74
C VAL A 161 12.42 44.68 -27.08
N PRO A 162 12.00 45.43 -28.13
CA PRO A 162 10.60 45.48 -28.53
C PRO A 162 10.02 44.14 -28.99
N ARG A 163 10.84 43.27 -29.62
CA ARG A 163 10.40 41.90 -29.99
C ARG A 163 10.19 41.02 -28.76
N LEU A 164 11.05 41.14 -27.75
CA LEU A 164 10.86 40.48 -26.45
C LEU A 164 9.59 41.02 -25.76
N GLN A 165 9.41 42.33 -25.79
CA GLN A 165 8.23 43.02 -25.27
C GLN A 165 6.93 42.54 -25.94
N SER A 166 6.92 42.41 -27.27
CA SER A 166 5.75 41.88 -27.98
C SER A 166 5.45 40.43 -27.63
N SER A 167 6.48 39.63 -27.32
CA SER A 167 6.30 38.24 -26.89
C SER A 167 5.73 38.14 -25.48
N ILE A 168 6.08 39.08 -24.59
CA ILE A 168 5.48 39.23 -23.26
C ILE A 168 3.99 39.63 -23.35
N LEU A 169 3.65 40.55 -24.27
CA LEU A 169 2.28 41.04 -24.48
C LEU A 169 1.41 40.09 -25.29
N ASN A 170 2.01 39.20 -26.08
CA ASN A 170 1.25 38.23 -26.84
C ASN A 170 0.65 37.19 -25.88
N GLN A 171 -0.64 37.31 -25.64
CA GLN A 171 -1.41 36.34 -24.84
C GLN A 171 -2.04 35.25 -25.71
N THR A 172 -1.90 35.35 -27.04
CA THR A 172 -2.43 34.34 -27.95
C THR A 172 -1.45 33.19 -28.06
N TYR A 173 -1.69 32.15 -27.25
CA TYR A 173 -1.01 30.89 -27.45
C TYR A 173 -1.67 30.15 -28.62
N PRO A 174 -0.91 29.73 -29.64
CA PRO A 174 -1.46 28.90 -30.69
C PRO A 174 -1.87 27.57 -30.08
N TYR A 175 -3.17 27.37 -29.86
CA TYR A 175 -3.69 26.09 -29.41
C TYR A 175 -3.43 25.07 -30.51
N THR A 176 -2.57 24.08 -30.26
CA THR A 176 -2.40 22.98 -31.21
C THR A 176 -3.74 22.23 -31.29
N PRO A 177 -4.39 22.19 -32.46
CA PRO A 177 -5.66 21.49 -32.61
C PRO A 177 -5.48 20.01 -32.28
N GLU A 178 -6.57 19.37 -31.88
CA GLU A 178 -6.53 17.93 -31.58
C GLU A 178 -6.05 17.17 -32.83
N PRO A 179 -5.03 16.29 -32.69
CA PRO A 179 -4.56 15.50 -33.81
C PRO A 179 -5.72 14.64 -34.34
N ARG A 180 -6.05 14.79 -35.62
CA ARG A 180 -7.04 13.91 -36.25
C ARG A 180 -6.46 12.51 -36.32
N PRO A 181 -7.25 11.46 -36.01
CA PRO A 181 -6.79 10.08 -36.14
C PRO A 181 -6.44 9.80 -37.60
N GLU A 182 -5.14 9.79 -37.93
CA GLU A 182 -4.62 9.46 -39.26
C GLU A 182 -4.86 7.97 -39.55
N ASN A 183 -5.87 7.59 -40.35
CA ASN A 183 -6.14 6.23 -40.85
C ASN A 183 -6.03 5.04 -39.85
N ARG A 184 -5.85 5.32 -38.56
CA ARG A 184 -5.61 4.39 -37.47
C ARG A 184 -6.81 4.44 -36.56
N THR A 185 -7.28 3.27 -36.14
CA THR A 185 -8.30 3.17 -35.11
C THR A 185 -7.67 3.57 -33.78
N ALA A 186 -7.95 4.80 -33.33
CA ALA A 186 -7.62 5.26 -31.99
C ALA A 186 -8.87 5.14 -31.12
N ILE A 187 -8.76 4.48 -29.96
CA ILE A 187 -9.83 4.44 -28.97
C ILE A 187 -9.78 5.72 -28.14
N ALA A 188 -10.94 6.26 -27.78
CA ALA A 188 -10.98 7.44 -26.93
C ALA A 188 -10.36 7.14 -25.55
N VAL A 189 -9.61 8.10 -25.00
CA VAL A 189 -8.97 8.01 -23.68
C VAL A 189 -10.01 7.71 -22.59
N THR A 190 -11.21 8.27 -22.71
CA THR A 190 -12.33 8.01 -21.78
C THR A 190 -12.80 6.57 -21.77
N ASP A 191 -12.64 5.85 -22.88
CA ASP A 191 -13.14 4.48 -23.02
C ASP A 191 -12.15 3.46 -22.43
N SER A 192 -10.88 3.84 -22.26
CA SER A 192 -9.86 3.00 -21.63
C SER A 192 -10.03 2.97 -20.10
N PRO A 193 -10.29 1.79 -19.48
CA PRO A 193 -10.37 1.67 -18.02
C PRO A 193 -9.06 2.05 -17.32
N PHE A 194 -7.91 1.77 -17.97
CA PHE A 194 -6.60 2.14 -17.48
C PHE A 194 -6.44 3.66 -17.40
N MET A 195 -6.77 4.39 -18.48
CA MET A 195 -6.66 5.85 -18.47
C MET A 195 -7.62 6.49 -17.47
N ARG A 196 -8.85 5.96 -17.34
CA ARG A 196 -9.77 6.38 -16.27
C ARG A 196 -9.19 6.16 -14.88
N ALA A 197 -8.54 5.02 -14.63
CA ALA A 197 -7.84 4.78 -13.38
C ALA A 197 -6.70 5.80 -13.16
N VAL A 198 -5.84 6.05 -14.16
CA VAL A 198 -4.75 7.03 -14.07
C VAL A 198 -5.27 8.44 -13.78
N MET A 199 -6.32 8.88 -14.47
CA MET A 199 -6.94 10.19 -14.23
C MET A 199 -7.51 10.30 -12.80
N ASN A 200 -8.19 9.25 -12.33
CA ASN A 200 -8.73 9.21 -10.97
C ASN A 200 -7.62 9.22 -9.90
N ILE A 201 -6.48 8.56 -10.17
CA ILE A 201 -5.33 8.57 -9.28
C ILE A 201 -4.74 9.99 -9.23
N LEU A 202 -4.41 10.58 -10.39
CA LEU A 202 -3.86 11.93 -10.46
C LEU A 202 -4.77 12.95 -9.75
N ASN A 203 -6.08 12.90 -9.98
CA ASN A 203 -7.06 13.78 -9.33
C ASN A 203 -7.12 13.68 -7.80
N ARG A 204 -6.62 12.60 -7.20
CA ARG A 204 -6.68 12.36 -5.74
C ARG A 204 -5.33 12.47 -5.05
N VAL A 205 -4.23 12.50 -5.81
CA VAL A 205 -2.89 12.57 -5.23
C VAL A 205 -2.53 14.03 -4.99
N ASP A 206 -2.00 14.29 -3.79
CA ASP A 206 -1.34 15.54 -3.42
C ASP A 206 0.15 15.25 -3.25
N VAL A 207 0.99 15.84 -4.11
CA VAL A 207 2.44 15.68 -4.05
C VAL A 207 3.04 16.96 -3.48
N ALA A 208 3.29 16.95 -2.16
CA ALA A 208 3.92 18.06 -1.44
C ALA A 208 3.25 19.43 -1.66
N GLY A 209 1.91 19.44 -1.65
CA GLY A 209 1.10 20.63 -1.89
C GLY A 209 0.71 20.82 -3.35
N LEU A 210 1.28 20.05 -4.29
CA LEU A 210 0.84 20.06 -5.69
C LEU A 210 -0.42 19.21 -5.84
N GLN A 211 -1.50 19.86 -6.23
CA GLN A 211 -2.75 19.21 -6.58
C GLN A 211 -2.86 19.12 -8.09
N PHE A 212 -3.31 17.95 -8.57
CA PHE A 212 -3.50 17.71 -9.99
C PHE A 212 -4.99 17.65 -10.28
N PHE A 213 -5.39 18.31 -11.36
CA PHE A 213 -6.75 18.29 -11.86
C PHE A 213 -6.71 17.92 -13.34
N VAL A 214 -7.30 16.77 -13.64
CA VAL A 214 -7.17 16.07 -14.90
C VAL A 214 -8.54 15.98 -15.57
N ARG A 215 -8.62 16.54 -16.78
CA ARG A 215 -9.79 16.43 -17.67
C ARG A 215 -9.42 15.63 -18.90
N SER A 216 -10.33 14.79 -19.37
CA SER A 216 -10.19 14.07 -20.62
C SER A 216 -11.04 14.67 -21.74
N GLN A 217 -10.51 14.55 -22.95
CA GLN A 217 -11.19 14.68 -24.23
C GLN A 217 -11.01 13.36 -25.00
N GLN A 218 -11.35 13.30 -26.29
CA GLN A 218 -11.31 12.04 -27.05
C GLN A 218 -9.89 11.45 -27.11
N SER A 219 -8.89 12.21 -27.56
CA SER A 219 -7.49 11.74 -27.65
C SER A 219 -6.51 12.49 -26.75
N ARG A 220 -7.01 13.45 -25.97
CA ARG A 220 -6.21 14.40 -25.19
C ARG A 220 -6.58 14.38 -23.71
N ILE A 221 -5.58 14.46 -22.83
CA ILE A 221 -5.74 14.69 -21.40
C ILE A 221 -5.17 16.06 -21.06
N ASN A 222 -6.01 16.95 -20.53
CA ASN A 222 -5.57 18.21 -19.96
C ASN A 222 -5.26 18.01 -18.48
N VAL A 223 -4.00 18.17 -18.10
CA VAL A 223 -3.52 18.08 -16.71
C VAL A 223 -3.21 19.49 -16.21
N VAL A 224 -3.99 19.96 -15.24
CA VAL A 224 -3.77 21.21 -14.53
C VAL A 224 -3.12 20.90 -13.19
N ILE A 225 -1.90 21.37 -13.01
CA ILE A 225 -1.13 21.28 -11.77
C ILE A 225 -1.30 22.63 -11.07
N TYR A 226 -1.68 22.62 -9.79
CA TYR A 226 -1.73 23.85 -9.01
C TYR A 226 -1.23 23.67 -7.59
N HIS A 227 -0.58 24.71 -7.07
CA HIS A 227 -0.12 24.76 -5.69
C HIS A 227 -1.01 25.75 -4.90
N PRO A 228 -1.82 25.31 -3.92
CA PRO A 228 -2.63 26.18 -3.10
C PRO A 228 -1.78 26.93 -2.07
N GLY A 229 -2.10 28.21 -1.84
CA GLY A 229 -1.34 29.08 -0.93
C GLY A 229 -0.04 29.60 -1.58
N GLY A 230 0.24 30.88 -1.38
CA GLY A 230 1.46 31.51 -1.87
C GLY A 230 2.72 30.74 -1.46
N THR A 231 3.71 30.67 -2.36
CA THR A 231 4.96 29.97 -2.15
C THR A 231 6.14 30.91 -2.24
N ASN A 232 7.07 30.75 -1.30
CA ASN A 232 8.40 31.33 -1.34
C ASN A 232 9.38 30.21 -1.66
N ILE A 233 9.59 29.95 -2.94
CA ILE A 233 10.56 28.94 -3.39
C ILE A 233 11.85 29.68 -3.67
N GLY A 234 12.84 29.49 -2.79
CA GLY A 234 14.19 30.01 -2.94
C GLY A 234 15.18 28.88 -3.19
N TYR A 235 15.96 28.96 -4.25
CA TYR A 235 17.15 28.14 -4.45
C TYR A 235 18.37 29.04 -4.52
N ALA A 236 19.43 28.71 -3.79
CA ALA A 236 20.71 29.38 -3.84
C ALA A 236 21.82 28.34 -4.04
N GLY A 237 22.48 28.33 -5.20
CA GLY A 237 23.57 27.42 -5.46
C GLY A 237 23.93 27.29 -6.94
N ASN A 238 24.86 26.40 -7.26
CA ASN A 238 25.29 26.18 -8.64
C ASN A 238 24.33 25.22 -9.36
N PHE A 239 24.02 25.49 -10.63
CA PHE A 239 23.46 24.50 -11.54
C PHE A 239 24.59 23.90 -12.38
N VAL A 240 24.67 22.57 -12.40
CA VAL A 240 25.71 21.83 -13.13
C VAL A 240 25.07 20.90 -14.15
N PRO A 241 25.76 20.55 -15.25
CA PRO A 241 25.23 19.56 -16.18
C PRO A 241 25.17 18.19 -15.49
N SER A 242 24.14 17.41 -15.78
CA SER A 242 24.08 16.02 -15.31
C SER A 242 25.28 15.22 -15.83
N PRO A 243 25.89 14.33 -15.01
CA PRO A 243 26.95 13.42 -15.43
C PRO A 243 26.72 12.74 -16.79
N LEU A 244 27.78 12.64 -17.59
CA LEU A 244 27.76 11.95 -18.88
C LEU A 244 27.39 10.47 -18.66
N GLY A 245 26.34 10.00 -19.33
CA GLY A 245 25.85 8.63 -19.22
C GLY A 245 24.74 8.41 -18.18
N GLU A 246 24.38 9.43 -17.40
CA GLU A 246 23.21 9.36 -16.53
C GLU A 246 21.93 9.26 -17.36
N SER A 247 21.06 8.29 -17.03
CA SER A 247 19.76 8.21 -17.67
C SER A 247 18.84 9.31 -17.11
N ALA A 248 17.90 9.80 -17.93
CA ALA A 248 16.92 10.78 -17.46
C ALA A 248 16.09 10.25 -16.27
N LEU A 249 16.01 8.92 -16.16
CA LEU A 249 15.28 8.22 -15.12
C LEU A 249 16.02 8.26 -13.78
N ASP A 250 17.34 8.02 -13.80
CA ASP A 250 18.21 8.14 -12.62
C ASP A 250 18.26 9.58 -12.10
N TRP A 251 18.30 10.55 -13.03
CA TRP A 251 18.25 11.96 -12.70
C TRP A 251 16.92 12.34 -12.04
N GLY A 252 15.81 11.91 -12.64
CA GLY A 252 14.48 12.13 -12.09
C GLY A 252 14.37 11.56 -10.68
N GLN A 253 14.78 10.31 -10.48
CA GLN A 253 14.74 9.67 -9.17
C GLN A 253 15.57 10.42 -8.11
N ARG A 254 16.77 10.90 -8.44
CA ARG A 254 17.56 11.74 -7.53
C ARG A 254 16.86 13.04 -7.15
N LEU A 255 16.19 13.67 -8.11
CA LEU A 255 15.43 14.89 -7.89
C LEU A 255 14.23 14.67 -6.97
N VAL A 256 13.52 13.57 -7.19
CA VAL A 256 12.45 13.09 -6.32
C VAL A 256 12.97 12.89 -4.90
N ASP A 257 14.05 12.13 -4.74
CA ASP A 257 14.61 11.83 -3.43
C ASP A 257 15.04 13.10 -2.69
N ALA A 258 15.70 14.03 -3.40
CA ALA A 258 16.09 15.34 -2.87
C ALA A 258 14.88 16.18 -2.44
N TYR A 259 13.84 16.24 -3.28
CA TYR A 259 12.62 17.00 -2.99
C TYR A 259 11.89 16.44 -1.77
N ILE A 260 11.79 15.11 -1.65
CA ILE A 260 11.18 14.44 -0.50
C ILE A 260 11.98 14.68 0.79
N LEU A 261 13.32 14.73 0.70
CA LEU A 261 14.19 15.04 1.84
C LEU A 261 14.15 16.54 2.22
N GLY A 262 13.54 17.38 1.39
CA GLY A 262 13.53 18.83 1.57
C GLY A 262 14.92 19.47 1.39
N ASP A 263 15.86 18.76 0.77
CA ASP A 263 17.23 19.19 0.57
C ASP A 263 17.53 19.23 -0.93
N ALA A 264 17.56 20.44 -1.51
CA ALA A 264 17.88 20.58 -2.91
C ALA A 264 19.37 20.24 -3.12
N PRO A 265 19.72 19.40 -4.12
CA PRO A 265 21.11 19.01 -4.30
C PRO A 265 21.96 20.24 -4.61
N HIS A 266 23.10 20.35 -3.91
CA HIS A 266 24.08 21.41 -4.11
C HIS A 266 25.43 20.79 -4.51
N PRO A 267 25.87 20.93 -5.78
CA PRO A 267 25.24 21.66 -6.88
C PRO A 267 24.03 20.92 -7.49
N PHE A 268 23.08 21.66 -8.07
CA PHE A 268 21.86 21.11 -8.64
C PHE A 268 22.12 20.62 -10.08
N PRO A 269 22.03 19.32 -10.36
CA PRO A 269 22.23 18.82 -11.70
C PRO A 269 21.01 19.16 -12.57
N LEU A 270 21.20 19.91 -13.64
CA LEU A 270 20.20 20.12 -14.70
C LEU A 270 20.51 19.18 -15.85
N TYR A 271 19.57 18.26 -16.11
CA TYR A 271 19.72 17.28 -17.17
C TYR A 271 19.68 17.95 -18.55
N GLY A 272 20.73 17.74 -19.35
CA GLY A 272 20.86 18.36 -20.68
C GLY A 272 21.28 19.83 -20.65
N LEU A 273 21.68 20.37 -19.51
CA LEU A 273 22.24 21.73 -19.43
C LEU A 273 23.58 21.76 -20.20
N PRO A 274 23.78 22.70 -21.14
CA PRO A 274 25.00 22.79 -21.95
C PRO A 274 26.23 23.33 -21.20
N GLY A 275 26.13 23.66 -19.91
CA GLY A 275 27.23 24.26 -19.15
C GLY A 275 26.91 24.38 -17.67
N MET A 276 27.59 25.30 -16.98
CA MET A 276 27.41 25.54 -15.54
C MET A 276 26.85 26.95 -15.29
N ILE A 277 25.95 27.04 -14.32
CA ILE A 277 25.44 28.32 -13.81
C ILE A 277 25.91 28.43 -12.35
N GLY A 278 26.81 29.35 -12.05
CA GLY A 278 27.34 29.55 -10.70
C GLY A 278 26.53 30.55 -9.87
N ASP A 279 26.49 30.29 -8.57
CA ASP A 279 25.76 31.01 -7.51
C ASP A 279 24.41 31.56 -7.98
N ALA A 280 23.60 30.67 -8.55
CA ALA A 280 22.26 31.00 -8.96
C ALA A 280 21.36 31.13 -7.73
N LEU A 281 20.89 32.34 -7.49
CA LEU A 281 19.84 32.67 -6.55
C LEU A 281 18.53 32.84 -7.32
N VAL A 282 17.70 31.81 -7.28
CA VAL A 282 16.33 31.82 -7.83
C VAL A 282 15.38 32.03 -6.67
N GLN A 283 14.67 33.15 -6.64
CA GLN A 283 13.60 33.41 -5.68
C GLN A 283 12.28 33.60 -6.42
N LEU A 284 11.38 32.65 -6.23
CA LEU A 284 10.00 32.72 -6.66
C LEU A 284 9.16 33.06 -5.43
N ASN A 285 8.61 34.27 -5.39
CA ASN A 285 7.68 34.68 -4.34
C ASN A 285 6.33 34.95 -4.98
N THR A 286 5.39 34.05 -4.73
CA THR A 286 3.99 34.23 -5.09
C THR A 286 3.15 34.27 -3.82
N SER A 287 2.24 35.24 -3.72
CA SER A 287 1.21 35.26 -2.68
C SER A 287 -0.03 34.43 -3.06
N LYS A 288 -0.10 33.98 -4.32
CA LYS A 288 -1.24 33.28 -4.93
C LYS A 288 -0.87 31.88 -5.42
N THR A 289 -1.90 31.13 -5.80
CA THR A 289 -1.78 29.79 -6.36
C THR A 289 -1.11 29.83 -7.73
N LEU A 290 -0.05 29.04 -7.89
CA LEU A 290 0.60 28.83 -9.18
C LEU A 290 -0.16 27.77 -9.95
N PHE A 291 -0.45 28.01 -11.24
CA PHE A 291 -1.07 27.02 -12.13
C PHE A 291 -0.11 26.69 -13.28
N ALA A 292 -0.01 25.42 -13.61
CA ALA A 292 0.61 24.95 -14.84
C ALA A 292 -0.35 23.97 -15.49
N SER A 293 -0.73 24.19 -16.74
CA SER A 293 -1.53 23.24 -17.51
C SER A 293 -0.67 22.63 -18.60
N LEU A 294 -0.89 21.35 -18.89
CA LEU A 294 -0.25 20.66 -20.00
C LEU A 294 -1.29 19.74 -20.65
N ASP A 295 -1.29 19.69 -21.97
CA ASP A 295 -2.08 18.73 -22.72
C ASP A 295 -1.20 17.52 -23.06
N VAL A 296 -1.68 16.32 -22.79
CA VAL A 296 -1.03 15.06 -23.19
C VAL A 296 -1.92 14.36 -24.19
N ASP A 297 -1.43 14.24 -25.41
CA ASP A 297 -2.08 13.49 -26.48
C ASP A 297 -1.68 12.01 -26.39
N PHE A 298 -2.67 11.12 -26.45
CA PHE A 298 -2.50 9.68 -26.38
C PHE A 298 -3.08 9.00 -27.62
N SER A 299 -2.25 8.21 -28.30
CA SER A 299 -2.66 7.35 -29.41
C SER A 299 -2.83 5.90 -28.91
N ILE A 300 -4.04 5.57 -28.45
CA ILE A 300 -4.37 4.24 -27.92
C ILE A 300 -4.86 3.34 -29.07
N ALA A 301 -4.14 2.27 -29.37
CA ALA A 301 -4.50 1.32 -30.43
C ALA A 301 -5.63 0.37 -30.00
N ALA A 302 -5.54 -0.13 -28.77
CA ALA A 302 -6.54 -1.01 -28.18
C ALA A 302 -6.47 -0.95 -26.65
N SER A 303 -7.61 -1.14 -25.98
CA SER A 303 -7.68 -1.19 -24.53
C SER A 303 -8.70 -2.22 -24.09
N ALA A 304 -8.35 -2.98 -23.07
CA ALA A 304 -9.25 -3.87 -22.35
C ALA A 304 -9.21 -3.55 -20.85
N ASN A 305 -9.87 -4.37 -20.02
CA ASN A 305 -9.94 -4.17 -18.57
C ASN A 305 -8.58 -4.31 -17.87
N ASN A 306 -7.64 -5.06 -18.45
CA ASN A 306 -6.37 -5.44 -17.81
C ASN A 306 -5.13 -5.13 -18.67
N TRP A 307 -5.30 -4.59 -19.87
CA TRP A 307 -4.18 -4.19 -20.72
C TRP A 307 -4.53 -2.99 -21.59
N VAL A 308 -3.50 -2.24 -21.98
CA VAL A 308 -3.61 -1.10 -22.91
C VAL A 308 -2.48 -1.19 -23.92
N THR A 309 -2.79 -0.97 -25.19
CA THR A 309 -1.84 -0.91 -26.28
C THR A 309 -1.75 0.52 -26.80
N ILE A 310 -0.56 1.10 -26.74
CA ILE A 310 -0.28 2.47 -27.17
C ILE A 310 0.63 2.40 -28.41
N TYR A 311 0.41 3.25 -29.40
CA TYR A 311 1.36 3.38 -30.52
C TYR A 311 2.70 3.95 -30.02
N LEU A 312 3.79 3.80 -30.78
CA LEU A 312 5.10 4.39 -30.45
C LEU A 312 5.30 5.74 -31.14
N THR A 313 4.69 5.97 -32.31
CA THR A 313 4.93 7.15 -33.16
C THR A 313 3.64 7.67 -33.81
N PRO A 314 3.12 8.85 -33.40
CA PRO A 314 3.32 9.51 -32.10
C PRO A 314 2.46 8.82 -31.04
N GLY A 315 3.11 8.08 -30.13
CA GLY A 315 2.41 7.31 -29.11
C GLY A 315 1.77 8.15 -28.02
N VAL A 316 2.63 8.87 -27.32
CA VAL A 316 2.28 9.86 -26.32
C VAL A 316 3.09 11.11 -26.64
N SER A 317 2.43 12.26 -26.67
CA SER A 317 3.10 13.55 -26.87
C SER A 317 2.49 14.60 -25.96
N ILE A 318 3.33 15.41 -25.35
CA ILE A 318 2.94 16.61 -24.62
C ILE A 318 2.83 17.77 -25.62
N ALA A 319 1.75 18.51 -25.51
CA ALA A 319 1.47 19.71 -26.29
C ALA A 319 0.85 20.77 -25.36
N ASN A 320 0.80 22.02 -25.83
CA ASN A 320 0.17 23.13 -25.12
C ASN A 320 0.59 23.25 -23.64
N LEU A 321 1.87 23.06 -23.32
CA LEU A 321 2.36 23.30 -21.97
C LEU A 321 2.27 24.81 -21.70
N GLN A 322 1.46 25.18 -20.72
CA GLN A 322 1.22 26.54 -20.31
C GLN A 322 1.58 26.69 -18.83
N ILE A 323 2.50 27.60 -18.55
CA ILE A 323 2.91 27.95 -17.19
C ILE A 323 2.24 29.29 -16.89
N GLN A 324 1.01 29.23 -16.37
CA GLN A 324 0.21 30.42 -16.10
C GLN A 324 0.22 30.77 -14.61
N ALA A 325 0.99 31.79 -14.26
CA ALA A 325 0.61 32.64 -13.14
C ALA A 325 -0.44 33.64 -13.68
N PRO A 326 -1.70 33.61 -13.22
CA PRO A 326 -2.79 34.36 -13.85
C PRO A 326 -2.46 35.86 -14.02
N GLY A 327 -2.32 36.29 -15.28
CA GLY A 327 -2.05 37.68 -15.67
C GLY A 327 -0.57 38.05 -15.87
N ASP A 328 0.39 37.27 -15.36
CA ASP A 328 1.80 37.69 -15.41
C ASP A 328 2.44 37.52 -16.79
N GLY A 329 3.03 38.60 -17.31
CA GLY A 329 3.82 38.60 -18.54
C GLY A 329 5.04 37.67 -18.51
N LEU A 330 5.57 37.33 -17.33
CA LEU A 330 6.64 36.31 -17.23
C LEU A 330 6.10 34.90 -17.51
N GLY A 331 4.91 34.56 -17.04
CA GLY A 331 4.26 33.28 -17.35
C GLY A 331 4.03 33.14 -18.86
N SER A 332 3.61 34.22 -19.52
CA SER A 332 3.48 34.26 -20.98
C SER A 332 4.82 34.05 -21.68
N LEU A 333 5.88 34.74 -21.23
CA LEU A 333 7.23 34.59 -21.79
C LEU A 333 7.76 33.16 -21.66
N LEU A 334 7.61 32.56 -20.48
CA LEU A 334 7.98 31.16 -20.25
C LEU A 334 7.15 30.23 -21.14
N THR A 335 5.85 30.49 -21.27
CA THR A 335 4.97 29.69 -22.11
C THR A 335 5.32 29.82 -23.60
N HIS A 336 5.69 30.99 -24.10
CA HIS A 336 6.03 31.19 -25.52
C HIS A 336 7.43 30.73 -25.89
N GLU A 337 8.44 31.04 -25.07
CA GLU A 337 9.84 30.78 -25.42
C GLU A 337 10.34 29.45 -24.86
N LEU A 338 9.98 29.11 -23.62
CA LEU A 338 10.48 27.90 -22.95
C LEU A 338 9.63 26.68 -23.29
N SER A 339 8.31 26.83 -23.40
CA SER A 339 7.42 25.69 -23.63
C SER A 339 7.73 24.89 -24.90
N PRO A 340 7.89 25.49 -26.10
CA PRO A 340 8.17 24.71 -27.31
C PRO A 340 9.50 23.94 -27.23
N VAL A 341 10.51 24.53 -26.57
CA VAL A 341 11.80 23.86 -26.33
C VAL A 341 11.59 22.69 -25.36
N LEU A 342 10.85 22.90 -24.28
CA LEU A 342 10.61 21.89 -23.26
C LEU A 342 9.73 20.75 -23.79
N GLU A 343 8.68 21.04 -24.54
CA GLU A 343 7.83 20.05 -25.23
C GLU A 343 8.66 19.17 -26.16
N ASN A 344 9.52 19.76 -27.01
CA ASN A 344 10.39 18.99 -27.90
C ASN A 344 11.35 18.07 -27.13
N VAL A 345 11.96 18.57 -26.05
CA VAL A 345 12.85 17.78 -25.19
C VAL A 345 12.09 16.64 -24.51
N ILE A 346 10.91 16.92 -23.93
CA ILE A 346 10.10 15.91 -23.25
C ILE A 346 9.60 14.87 -24.25
N ASN A 347 9.06 15.28 -25.40
CA ASN A 347 8.55 14.37 -26.44
C ASN A 347 9.64 13.46 -26.99
N ALA A 348 10.83 14.00 -27.29
CA ALA A 348 11.97 13.20 -27.74
C ALA A 348 12.40 12.17 -26.68
N LYS A 349 12.25 12.49 -25.39
CA LYS A 349 12.59 11.59 -24.29
C LYS A 349 11.48 10.56 -24.04
N LEU A 350 10.22 10.97 -24.05
CA LEU A 350 9.06 10.09 -23.91
C LEU A 350 9.04 9.03 -25.01
N ALA A 351 9.35 9.43 -26.25
CA ALA A 351 9.53 8.50 -27.37
C ALA A 351 10.65 7.47 -27.12
N ARG A 352 11.79 7.88 -26.54
CA ARG A 352 12.88 6.95 -26.18
C ARG A 352 12.50 6.01 -25.04
N VAL A 353 11.78 6.50 -24.03
CA VAL A 353 11.30 5.69 -22.90
C VAL A 353 10.29 4.65 -23.39
N LEU A 354 9.32 5.07 -24.21
CA LEU A 354 8.35 4.16 -24.82
C LEU A 354 9.05 3.12 -25.73
N ALA A 355 10.05 3.53 -26.50
CA ALA A 355 10.85 2.61 -27.31
C ALA A 355 11.66 1.62 -26.46
N ALA A 356 12.20 2.04 -25.31
CA ALA A 356 12.91 1.15 -24.38
C ALA A 356 11.96 0.10 -23.77
N PHE A 357 10.75 0.50 -23.39
CA PHE A 357 9.71 -0.45 -22.95
C PHE A 357 9.32 -1.44 -24.06
N ALA A 358 9.24 -0.97 -25.32
CA ALA A 358 8.99 -1.86 -26.46
C ALA A 358 10.09 -2.92 -26.66
N GLY A 359 11.36 -2.52 -26.45
CA GLY A 359 12.52 -3.38 -26.64
C GLY A 359 12.62 -4.50 -25.60
N ASN A 360 12.33 -4.21 -24.32
CA ASN A 360 12.43 -5.19 -23.24
C ASN A 360 11.27 -6.22 -23.25
N VAL A 361 10.07 -5.80 -23.66
CA VAL A 361 8.87 -6.66 -23.73
C VAL A 361 8.93 -7.70 -24.88
N SER A 362 9.89 -7.56 -25.82
CA SER A 362 10.00 -8.40 -27.02
C SER A 362 10.54 -9.83 -26.80
N SER A 363 10.72 -10.27 -25.55
CA SER A 363 11.12 -11.66 -25.23
C SER A 363 9.96 -12.68 -25.34
N GLY A 364 8.73 -12.24 -25.63
CA GLY A 364 7.59 -13.08 -26.02
C GLY A 364 7.30 -13.03 -27.52
N VAL A 365 7.95 -13.90 -28.29
CA VAL A 365 7.92 -13.99 -29.76
C VAL A 365 6.50 -14.05 -30.36
N SER A 366 6.21 -13.14 -31.30
CA SER A 366 5.28 -13.41 -32.41
C SER A 366 5.76 -12.70 -33.68
N ASN A 367 6.45 -13.46 -34.53
CA ASN A 367 6.84 -13.08 -35.88
C ASN A 367 5.57 -12.87 -36.73
N SER A 368 5.19 -11.63 -37.02
CA SER A 368 4.38 -11.34 -38.21
C SER A 368 4.72 -9.96 -38.77
N ASN A 369 4.98 -9.93 -40.08
CA ASN A 369 5.57 -8.84 -40.86
C ASN A 369 4.69 -7.58 -41.04
N THR A 370 3.86 -7.20 -40.07
CA THR A 370 3.01 -6.00 -40.12
C THR A 370 2.76 -5.39 -38.73
N THR A 371 3.74 -5.43 -37.82
CA THR A 371 3.55 -4.86 -36.49
C THR A 371 3.63 -3.34 -36.57
N ASN A 372 2.46 -2.70 -36.59
CA ASN A 372 2.32 -1.31 -36.15
C ASN A 372 3.13 -1.15 -34.87
N ASN A 373 4.10 -0.23 -34.85
CA ASN A 373 4.95 0.05 -33.70
C ASN A 373 4.08 0.36 -32.46
N THR A 374 3.76 -0.63 -31.64
CA THR A 374 2.91 -0.51 -30.45
C THR A 374 3.57 -1.14 -29.24
N VAL A 375 3.20 -0.65 -28.05
CA VAL A 375 3.61 -1.19 -26.76
C VAL A 375 2.36 -1.59 -26.00
N THR A 376 2.31 -2.84 -25.58
CA THR A 376 1.25 -3.40 -24.75
C THR A 376 1.69 -3.39 -23.29
N PHE A 377 0.96 -2.66 -22.46
CA PHE A 377 1.11 -2.72 -21.01
C PHE A 377 0.07 -3.68 -20.46
N PHE A 378 0.52 -4.76 -19.82
CA PHE A 378 -0.33 -5.73 -19.12
C PHE A 378 -0.30 -5.45 -17.62
N PHE A 379 -1.47 -5.37 -16.99
CA PHE A 379 -1.64 -5.05 -15.58
C PHE A 379 -2.28 -6.21 -14.80
N GLY A 380 -1.85 -7.43 -15.12
CA GLY A 380 -2.39 -8.69 -14.59
C GLY A 380 -3.32 -9.39 -15.58
N GLU A 381 -3.62 -10.66 -15.31
CA GLU A 381 -4.65 -11.38 -16.07
C GLU A 381 -6.04 -10.83 -15.76
N GLY A 382 -6.94 -10.84 -16.75
CA GLY A 382 -8.31 -10.37 -16.57
C GLY A 382 -9.01 -11.23 -15.52
N THR A 383 -9.07 -10.75 -14.29
CA THR A 383 -9.58 -11.57 -13.19
C THR A 383 -11.10 -11.56 -13.15
N HIS A 384 -11.68 -12.72 -13.41
CA HIS A 384 -13.11 -12.94 -13.19
C HIS A 384 -13.40 -12.96 -11.70
N VAL A 385 -13.97 -11.87 -11.19
CA VAL A 385 -14.47 -11.78 -9.82
C VAL A 385 -15.68 -12.70 -9.69
N ARG A 386 -15.65 -13.60 -8.70
CA ARG A 386 -16.71 -14.58 -8.47
C ARG A 386 -17.34 -14.35 -7.11
N ASP A 387 -18.39 -13.55 -7.09
CA ASP A 387 -19.11 -13.16 -5.87
C ASP A 387 -20.15 -14.19 -5.42
N SER A 388 -20.44 -15.20 -6.25
CA SER A 388 -21.40 -16.26 -5.95
C SER A 388 -20.69 -17.63 -5.83
N PRO A 389 -21.02 -18.44 -4.81
CA PRO A 389 -20.42 -19.76 -4.66
C PRO A 389 -20.85 -20.70 -5.78
N LEU A 390 -19.99 -21.68 -6.08
CA LEU A 390 -20.31 -22.74 -7.04
C LEU A 390 -21.41 -23.65 -6.47
N MET A 391 -22.60 -23.64 -7.06
CA MET A 391 -23.74 -24.40 -6.52
C MET A 391 -23.52 -25.91 -6.53
N VAL A 392 -22.85 -26.46 -7.56
CA VAL A 392 -22.60 -27.91 -7.70
C VAL A 392 -21.85 -28.50 -6.49
N PRO A 393 -20.64 -28.04 -6.10
CA PRO A 393 -19.95 -28.56 -4.93
C PRO A 393 -20.74 -28.35 -3.64
N LEU A 394 -21.46 -27.24 -3.47
CA LEU A 394 -22.30 -27.02 -2.30
C LEU A 394 -23.42 -28.06 -2.19
N ILE A 395 -24.12 -28.33 -3.29
CA ILE A 395 -25.21 -29.32 -3.34
C ILE A 395 -24.64 -30.72 -3.08
N CYS A 396 -23.53 -31.08 -3.72
CA CYS A 396 -22.89 -32.38 -3.53
C CYS A 396 -22.43 -32.59 -2.08
N VAL A 397 -21.70 -31.63 -1.51
CA VAL A 397 -21.23 -31.68 -0.12
C VAL A 397 -22.40 -31.69 0.87
N GLY A 398 -23.43 -30.88 0.61
CA GLY A 398 -24.64 -30.83 1.43
C GLY A 398 -25.41 -32.14 1.43
N ALA A 399 -25.65 -32.72 0.24
CA ALA A 399 -26.38 -33.98 0.09
C ALA A 399 -25.63 -35.16 0.71
N VAL A 400 -24.33 -35.29 0.42
CA VAL A 400 -23.49 -36.35 0.99
C VAL A 400 -23.36 -36.19 2.49
N GLY A 401 -23.13 -34.97 2.98
CA GLY A 401 -23.00 -34.67 4.40
C GLY A 401 -24.29 -34.93 5.19
N ALA A 402 -25.45 -34.57 4.64
CA ALA A 402 -26.75 -34.85 5.25
C ALA A 402 -27.04 -36.35 5.31
N LEU A 403 -26.75 -37.09 4.21
CA LEU A 403 -26.94 -38.54 4.16
C LEU A 403 -26.02 -39.27 5.16
N VAL A 404 -24.71 -38.97 5.13
CA VAL A 404 -23.74 -39.55 6.07
C VAL A 404 -24.10 -39.18 7.50
N GLY A 405 -24.43 -37.91 7.76
CA GLY A 405 -24.83 -37.43 9.07
C GLY A 405 -26.06 -38.15 9.62
N GLY A 406 -27.11 -38.31 8.81
CA GLY A 406 -28.31 -39.07 9.18
C GLY A 406 -28.01 -40.53 9.51
N LEU A 407 -27.15 -41.19 8.71
CA LEU A 407 -26.70 -42.56 8.98
C LEU A 407 -25.92 -42.69 10.29
N LEU A 408 -25.07 -41.71 10.60
CA LEU A 408 -24.30 -41.67 11.86
C LEU A 408 -25.22 -41.50 13.08
N VAL A 409 -26.17 -40.56 13.02
CA VAL A 409 -27.14 -40.35 14.10
C VAL A 409 -28.01 -41.60 14.28
N TYR A 410 -28.51 -42.19 13.19
CA TYR A 410 -29.30 -43.43 13.23
C TYR A 410 -28.51 -44.58 13.86
N ARG A 411 -27.25 -44.75 13.47
CA ARG A 411 -26.34 -45.74 14.05
C ARG A 411 -26.17 -45.51 15.56
N ASN A 412 -25.99 -44.27 16.00
CA ASN A 412 -25.81 -43.95 17.42
C ASN A 412 -27.06 -44.23 18.25
N VAL A 413 -28.24 -43.91 17.72
CA VAL A 413 -29.52 -44.27 18.37
C VAL A 413 -29.66 -45.78 18.49
N ARG A 414 -29.33 -46.53 17.43
CA ARG A 414 -29.35 -48.00 17.46
C ARG A 414 -28.37 -48.58 18.46
N GLN A 415 -27.15 -48.03 18.53
CA GLN A 415 -26.15 -48.45 19.52
C GLN A 415 -26.60 -48.14 20.95
N HIS A 416 -27.19 -46.97 21.20
CA HIS A 416 -27.72 -46.60 22.53
C HIS A 416 -28.86 -47.51 22.98
N ARG A 417 -29.74 -47.94 22.06
CA ARG A 417 -30.77 -48.94 22.38
C ARG A 417 -30.18 -50.29 22.80
N ASN A 418 -29.06 -50.69 22.21
CA ASN A 418 -28.38 -51.94 22.55
C ASN A 418 -27.51 -51.83 23.80
N LYS A 419 -26.87 -50.67 24.02
CA LYS A 419 -25.96 -50.37 25.14
C LYS A 419 -26.26 -48.95 25.65
N PRO A 420 -27.16 -48.80 26.63
CA PRO A 420 -27.61 -47.48 27.07
C PRO A 420 -26.48 -46.73 27.75
N VAL A 421 -26.21 -45.51 27.27
CA VAL A 421 -25.36 -44.55 27.95
C VAL A 421 -26.09 -44.07 29.21
N LEU A 422 -25.41 -44.16 30.35
CA LEU A 422 -25.94 -43.78 31.65
C LEU A 422 -25.46 -42.38 32.05
N SER A 423 -26.32 -41.63 32.75
CA SER A 423 -25.98 -40.39 33.43
C SER A 423 -25.06 -40.66 34.62
N SER A 424 -23.96 -39.91 34.74
CA SER A 424 -23.00 -40.06 35.84
C SER A 424 -23.54 -39.59 37.19
N ALA A 425 -24.56 -38.72 37.20
CA ALA A 425 -25.13 -38.18 38.44
C ALA A 425 -26.26 -39.07 38.99
N THR A 426 -27.07 -39.64 38.10
CA THR A 426 -28.30 -40.37 38.47
C THR A 426 -28.21 -41.87 38.22
N GLY A 427 -27.24 -42.33 37.44
CA GLY A 427 -27.14 -43.74 37.02
C GLY A 427 -28.24 -44.20 36.06
N THR A 428 -29.20 -43.33 35.70
CA THR A 428 -30.33 -43.67 34.82
C THR A 428 -29.94 -43.58 33.33
N PRO A 429 -30.57 -44.38 32.46
CA PRO A 429 -30.35 -44.29 31.01
C PRO A 429 -30.76 -42.91 30.49
N LEU A 430 -29.91 -42.31 29.65
CA LEU A 430 -30.20 -41.03 29.01
C LEU A 430 -31.39 -41.14 28.05
N SER A 431 -32.18 -40.07 28.00
CA SER A 431 -33.29 -39.99 27.05
C SER A 431 -32.77 -40.04 25.62
N THR A 432 -33.46 -40.82 24.76
CA THR A 432 -33.07 -40.93 23.34
C THR A 432 -33.14 -39.57 22.65
N PHE A 433 -34.08 -38.71 23.06
CA PHE A 433 -34.21 -37.34 22.54
C PHE A 433 -32.94 -36.51 22.77
N ARG A 434 -32.35 -36.55 23.97
CA ARG A 434 -31.12 -35.79 24.26
C ARG A 434 -29.96 -36.23 23.37
N ILE A 435 -29.81 -37.53 23.12
CA ILE A 435 -28.74 -38.08 22.27
C ILE A 435 -28.94 -37.64 20.82
N VAL A 436 -30.17 -37.76 20.29
CA VAL A 436 -30.48 -37.29 18.94
C VAL A 436 -30.22 -35.80 18.83
N ALA A 437 -30.64 -34.99 19.82
CA ALA A 437 -30.43 -33.55 19.79
C ALA A 437 -28.94 -33.17 19.84
N GLU A 438 -28.14 -33.77 20.73
CA GLU A 438 -26.70 -33.49 20.84
C GLU A 438 -25.94 -33.93 19.56
N ASP A 439 -26.25 -35.11 19.00
CA ASP A 439 -25.60 -35.62 17.80
C ASP A 439 -26.03 -34.85 16.54
N VAL A 440 -27.33 -34.49 16.40
CA VAL A 440 -27.83 -33.66 15.30
C VAL A 440 -27.24 -32.25 15.36
N PHE A 441 -27.14 -31.65 16.55
CA PHE A 441 -26.51 -30.33 16.71
C PHE A 441 -25.04 -30.37 16.30
N LEU A 442 -24.29 -31.39 16.75
CA LEU A 442 -22.87 -31.53 16.42
C LEU A 442 -22.65 -31.78 14.92
N VAL A 443 -23.34 -32.76 14.35
CA VAL A 443 -23.22 -33.12 12.92
C VAL A 443 -23.72 -31.99 12.02
N GLY A 444 -24.84 -31.36 12.38
CA GLY A 444 -25.39 -30.21 11.66
C GLY A 444 -24.45 -29.00 11.69
N GLY A 445 -23.85 -28.71 12.85
CA GLY A 445 -22.83 -27.67 12.98
C GLY A 445 -21.60 -27.96 12.11
N VAL A 446 -21.10 -29.20 12.12
CA VAL A 446 -19.97 -29.60 11.26
C VAL A 446 -20.32 -29.47 9.79
N LEU A 447 -21.51 -29.91 9.37
CA LEU A 447 -21.98 -29.78 7.99
C LEU A 447 -22.06 -28.31 7.57
N LEU A 448 -22.59 -27.44 8.43
CA LEU A 448 -22.64 -26.00 8.19
C LEU A 448 -21.24 -25.41 8.02
N CYS A 449 -20.28 -25.76 8.88
CA CYS A 449 -18.88 -25.35 8.73
C CYS A 449 -18.29 -25.79 7.38
N VAL A 450 -18.47 -27.06 7.01
CA VAL A 450 -17.95 -27.60 5.74
C VAL A 450 -18.59 -26.88 4.54
N LEU A 451 -19.88 -26.59 4.58
CA LEU A 451 -20.57 -25.81 3.55
C LEU A 451 -20.04 -24.38 3.46
N LEU A 452 -19.81 -23.70 4.59
CA LEU A 452 -19.26 -22.34 4.60
C LEU A 452 -17.82 -22.30 4.07
N PHE A 453 -16.97 -23.26 4.45
CA PHE A 453 -15.62 -23.38 3.86
C PHE A 453 -15.67 -23.66 2.37
N THR A 454 -16.56 -24.55 1.92
CA THR A 454 -16.74 -24.85 0.49
C THR A 454 -17.23 -23.63 -0.28
N ALA A 455 -18.19 -22.88 0.27
CA ALA A 455 -18.67 -21.63 -0.31
C ALA A 455 -17.53 -20.62 -0.45
N SER A 456 -16.82 -20.37 0.64
CA SER A 456 -15.69 -19.44 0.65
C SER A 456 -14.60 -19.81 -0.35
N ASN A 457 -14.17 -21.08 -0.37
CA ASN A 457 -13.10 -21.57 -1.25
C ASN A 457 -13.46 -21.53 -2.73
N THR A 458 -14.74 -21.43 -3.09
CA THR A 458 -15.20 -21.33 -4.49
C THR A 458 -15.41 -19.90 -4.97
N MET A 459 -15.26 -18.91 -4.10
CA MET A 459 -15.49 -17.48 -4.36
C MET A 459 -14.17 -16.68 -4.31
N THR A 460 -14.20 -15.44 -4.79
CA THR A 460 -13.07 -14.51 -4.67
C THR A 460 -13.07 -13.82 -3.31
N GLY A 461 -11.92 -13.82 -2.62
CA GLY A 461 -11.68 -13.30 -1.26
C GLY A 461 -11.46 -11.79 -1.20
N ALA A 462 -10.58 -11.28 -2.06
CA ALA A 462 -10.26 -9.86 -2.12
C ALA A 462 -9.89 -9.46 -3.55
N THR A 463 -10.02 -8.18 -3.90
CA THR A 463 -9.62 -7.64 -5.20
C THR A 463 -8.88 -6.32 -5.04
N VAL A 464 -7.79 -6.12 -5.78
CA VAL A 464 -7.09 -4.84 -5.87
C VAL A 464 -7.69 -4.03 -7.01
N VAL A 465 -8.13 -2.81 -6.71
CA VAL A 465 -8.72 -1.87 -7.65
C VAL A 465 -7.84 -0.62 -7.73
N LEU A 466 -7.21 -0.38 -8.87
CA LEU A 466 -6.45 0.84 -9.15
C LEU A 466 -7.40 1.97 -9.58
N GLY A 467 -7.24 3.15 -8.99
CA GLY A 467 -7.98 4.36 -9.36
C GLY A 467 -9.51 4.20 -9.32
N SER A 468 -10.02 3.28 -8.49
CA SER A 468 -11.44 2.87 -8.41
C SER A 468 -12.09 2.32 -9.69
N GLU A 469 -11.34 2.11 -10.77
CA GLU A 469 -11.86 1.69 -12.08
C GLU A 469 -11.29 0.34 -12.52
N MET A 470 -9.98 0.13 -12.34
CA MET A 470 -9.27 -1.00 -12.92
C MET A 470 -9.04 -2.10 -11.90
N ARG A 471 -9.62 -3.28 -12.12
CA ARG A 471 -9.39 -4.47 -11.29
C ARG A 471 -8.13 -5.19 -11.78
N THR A 472 -7.02 -5.00 -11.08
CA THR A 472 -5.74 -5.59 -11.50
C THR A 472 -5.58 -7.01 -11.02
N TYR A 473 -6.09 -7.33 -9.83
CA TYR A 473 -5.82 -8.60 -9.21
C TYR A 473 -6.97 -9.07 -8.32
N ALA A 474 -7.24 -10.39 -8.32
CA ALA A 474 -8.26 -11.02 -7.49
C ALA A 474 -7.64 -12.20 -6.74
N PHE A 475 -7.69 -12.11 -5.42
CA PHE A 475 -7.26 -13.15 -4.50
C PHE A 475 -8.40 -14.15 -4.31
N SER A 476 -8.18 -15.39 -4.71
CA SER A 476 -8.95 -16.55 -4.26
C SER A 476 -7.99 -17.51 -3.56
N LEU A 477 -8.46 -18.42 -2.69
CA LEU A 477 -7.55 -19.35 -2.01
C LEU A 477 -6.70 -20.14 -3.02
N SER A 478 -7.32 -20.60 -4.11
CA SER A 478 -6.62 -21.34 -5.17
C SER A 478 -5.58 -20.47 -5.88
N ASN A 479 -5.95 -19.26 -6.30
CA ASN A 479 -5.03 -18.34 -6.99
C ASN A 479 -3.89 -17.91 -6.06
N THR A 480 -4.18 -17.61 -4.80
CA THR A 480 -3.15 -17.27 -3.81
C THR A 480 -2.14 -18.41 -3.66
N ILE A 481 -2.59 -19.67 -3.61
CA ILE A 481 -1.68 -20.83 -3.51
C ILE A 481 -0.81 -20.95 -4.77
N THR A 482 -1.40 -20.86 -5.98
CA THR A 482 -0.66 -20.96 -7.25
C THR A 482 0.32 -19.82 -7.42
N ASP A 483 -0.08 -18.61 -7.04
CA ASP A 483 0.67 -17.39 -7.30
C ASP A 483 1.82 -17.26 -6.29
N LEU A 484 1.60 -17.62 -5.03
CA LEU A 484 2.68 -17.80 -4.06
C LEU A 484 3.65 -18.91 -4.49
N TRP A 485 3.15 -20.01 -5.06
CA TRP A 485 4.02 -21.08 -5.54
C TRP A 485 4.91 -20.60 -6.70
N GLN A 486 4.33 -19.93 -7.69
CA GLN A 486 5.03 -19.38 -8.84
C GLN A 486 6.00 -18.25 -8.47
N ALA A 487 5.67 -17.45 -7.45
CA ALA A 487 6.56 -16.42 -6.89
C ALA A 487 7.78 -16.98 -6.16
N GLY A 488 7.93 -18.31 -6.05
CA GLY A 488 9.00 -18.96 -5.27
C GLY A 488 8.73 -19.00 -3.76
N LEU A 489 7.55 -18.56 -3.32
CA LEU A 489 7.10 -18.53 -1.93
C LEU A 489 6.53 -19.88 -1.47
N ILE A 490 7.23 -20.95 -1.82
CA ILE A 490 6.82 -22.34 -1.61
C ILE A 490 6.43 -22.61 -0.14
N PRO A 491 7.18 -22.16 0.89
CA PRO A 491 6.80 -22.43 2.28
C PRO A 491 5.46 -21.81 2.68
N LEU A 492 5.16 -20.57 2.25
CA LEU A 492 3.87 -19.94 2.58
C LEU A 492 2.74 -20.55 1.76
N SER A 493 2.96 -20.84 0.48
CA SER A 493 1.98 -21.54 -0.35
C SER A 493 1.57 -22.87 0.30
N ILE A 494 2.53 -23.65 0.78
CA ILE A 494 2.27 -24.89 1.54
C ILE A 494 1.56 -24.60 2.86
N CYS A 495 1.99 -23.59 3.63
CA CYS A 495 1.32 -23.24 4.89
C CYS A 495 -0.14 -22.85 4.68
N VAL A 496 -0.45 -22.02 3.69
CA VAL A 496 -1.82 -21.60 3.35
C VAL A 496 -2.64 -22.79 2.86
N LEU A 497 -2.10 -23.61 1.96
CA LEU A 497 -2.76 -24.82 1.48
C LEU A 497 -3.07 -25.78 2.63
N VAL A 498 -2.10 -26.04 3.51
CA VAL A 498 -2.25 -26.99 4.61
C VAL A 498 -3.19 -26.43 5.67
N PHE A 499 -2.97 -25.23 6.20
CA PHE A 499 -3.72 -24.70 7.34
C PHE A 499 -5.09 -24.12 6.99
N SER A 500 -5.27 -23.60 5.77
CA SER A 500 -6.53 -22.97 5.35
C SER A 500 -7.30 -23.80 4.34
N GLY A 501 -6.60 -24.55 3.49
CA GLY A 501 -7.21 -25.46 2.52
C GLY A 501 -7.59 -26.81 3.12
N VAL A 502 -6.62 -27.55 3.67
CA VAL A 502 -6.81 -28.97 4.04
C VAL A 502 -7.23 -29.16 5.50
N TYR A 503 -6.55 -28.46 6.41
CA TYR A 503 -6.68 -28.66 7.86
C TYR A 503 -8.10 -28.44 8.39
N PRO A 504 -8.89 -27.43 7.95
CA PRO A 504 -10.25 -27.23 8.47
C PRO A 504 -11.15 -28.44 8.21
N TYR A 505 -11.04 -29.07 7.04
CA TYR A 505 -11.79 -30.28 6.70
C TYR A 505 -11.31 -31.50 7.50
N VAL A 506 -10.00 -31.67 7.65
CA VAL A 506 -9.42 -32.74 8.50
C VAL A 506 -9.90 -32.59 9.95
N LYS A 507 -9.93 -31.36 10.47
CA LYS A 507 -10.47 -31.05 11.80
C LYS A 507 -11.95 -31.44 11.90
N MET A 508 -12.78 -31.04 10.94
CA MET A 508 -14.22 -31.37 10.93
C MET A 508 -14.47 -32.88 10.89
N LEU A 509 -13.76 -33.61 10.03
CA LEU A 509 -13.86 -35.07 9.94
C LEU A 509 -13.38 -35.75 11.23
N SER A 510 -12.30 -35.24 11.84
CA SER A 510 -11.78 -35.76 13.11
C SER A 510 -12.78 -35.56 14.25
N ILE A 511 -13.46 -34.41 14.32
CA ILE A 511 -14.49 -34.16 15.33
C ILE A 511 -15.59 -35.21 15.23
N VAL A 512 -16.17 -35.42 14.04
CA VAL A 512 -17.24 -36.41 13.82
C VAL A 512 -16.74 -37.84 14.06
N GLY A 513 -15.53 -38.16 13.59
CA GLY A 513 -14.90 -39.47 13.74
C GLY A 513 -14.65 -39.85 15.21
N PHE A 514 -14.10 -38.95 16.02
CA PHE A 514 -13.81 -39.23 17.43
C PHE A 514 -15.04 -39.18 18.33
N THR A 515 -15.99 -38.29 18.05
CA THR A 515 -17.21 -38.15 18.88
C THR A 515 -18.31 -39.10 18.45
N VAL A 516 -18.91 -38.87 17.30
CA VAL A 516 -20.11 -39.57 16.82
C VAL A 516 -19.79 -41.02 16.46
N TRP A 517 -18.69 -41.29 15.75
CA TRP A 517 -18.36 -42.65 15.31
C TRP A 517 -17.66 -43.49 16.40
N ALA A 518 -16.57 -42.97 16.97
CA ALA A 518 -15.73 -43.72 17.91
C ALA A 518 -16.15 -43.59 19.37
N HIS A 519 -17.04 -42.64 19.71
CA HIS A 519 -17.49 -42.38 21.09
C HIS A 519 -16.34 -42.12 22.09
N ARG A 520 -15.24 -41.50 21.63
CA ARG A 520 -14.04 -41.16 22.44
C ARG A 520 -13.80 -39.64 22.52
N PRO A 521 -14.69 -38.87 23.16
CA PRO A 521 -14.59 -37.41 23.23
C PRO A 521 -13.42 -36.92 24.08
N THR A 522 -12.87 -37.77 24.95
CA THR A 522 -11.74 -37.45 25.84
C THR A 522 -10.37 -37.75 25.22
N SER A 523 -10.32 -38.13 23.94
CA SER A 523 -9.07 -38.40 23.23
C SER A 523 -8.12 -37.20 23.29
N ARG A 524 -6.85 -37.46 23.62
CA ARG A 524 -5.78 -36.43 23.61
C ARG A 524 -5.60 -35.85 22.22
N ILE A 525 -5.75 -36.69 21.20
CA ILE A 525 -5.61 -36.31 19.79
C ILE A 525 -6.70 -35.30 19.42
N LEU A 526 -7.95 -35.51 19.85
CA LEU A 526 -9.05 -34.58 19.57
C LEU A 526 -8.81 -33.21 20.21
N ARG A 527 -8.30 -33.17 21.45
CA ARG A 527 -7.96 -31.90 22.12
C ARG A 527 -6.80 -31.18 21.43
N LEU A 528 -5.79 -31.92 20.96
CA LEU A 528 -4.68 -31.36 20.22
C LEU A 528 -5.14 -30.78 18.88
N ILE A 529 -5.96 -31.53 18.13
CA ILE A 529 -6.56 -31.09 16.85
C ILE A 529 -7.41 -29.83 17.07
N ASP A 530 -8.19 -29.78 18.14
CA ASP A 530 -9.01 -28.60 18.43
C ASP A 530 -8.15 -27.37 18.78
N CYS A 531 -7.12 -27.55 19.61
CA CYS A 531 -6.18 -26.50 19.99
C CYS A 531 -5.39 -25.98 18.78
N LEU A 532 -4.93 -26.86 17.88
CA LEU A 532 -4.31 -26.50 16.61
C LEU A 532 -5.30 -25.88 15.61
N GLY A 533 -6.61 -25.99 15.87
CA GLY A 533 -7.71 -25.33 15.14
C GLY A 533 -7.48 -23.86 14.83
N LYS A 534 -6.88 -23.13 15.77
CA LYS A 534 -6.56 -21.70 15.63
C LYS A 534 -5.61 -21.40 14.48
N LEU A 535 -4.77 -22.35 14.06
CA LEU A 535 -3.84 -22.17 12.94
C LEU A 535 -4.57 -21.89 11.63
N SER A 536 -5.85 -22.25 11.51
CA SER A 536 -6.68 -21.90 10.35
C SER A 536 -6.93 -20.38 10.22
N LEU A 537 -6.69 -19.58 11.28
CA LEU A 537 -6.72 -18.11 11.23
C LEU A 537 -5.46 -17.50 10.56
N ILE A 538 -4.47 -18.32 10.20
CA ILE A 538 -3.22 -17.83 9.59
C ILE A 538 -3.48 -17.06 8.30
N ASP A 539 -4.40 -17.53 7.46
CA ASP A 539 -4.76 -16.86 6.21
C ASP A 539 -5.57 -15.59 6.45
N THR A 540 -6.47 -15.58 7.44
CA THR A 540 -7.17 -14.35 7.86
C THR A 540 -6.19 -13.26 8.28
N PHE A 541 -5.19 -13.60 9.09
CA PHE A 541 -4.18 -12.63 9.52
C PHE A 541 -3.16 -12.29 8.42
N ALA A 542 -2.77 -13.25 7.58
CA ALA A 542 -1.88 -13.01 6.44
C ALA A 542 -2.53 -12.07 5.42
N LEU A 543 -3.82 -12.28 5.11
CA LEU A 543 -4.59 -11.40 4.24
C LEU A 543 -4.76 -10.02 4.87
N MET A 544 -5.04 -9.92 6.17
CA MET A 544 -5.08 -8.62 6.88
C MET A 544 -3.77 -7.83 6.73
N VAL A 545 -2.62 -8.50 6.93
CA VAL A 545 -1.29 -7.87 6.75
C VAL A 545 -1.07 -7.48 5.28
N MET A 546 -1.38 -8.36 4.34
CA MET A 546 -1.22 -8.12 2.90
C MET A 546 -2.11 -6.97 2.40
N VAL A 547 -3.40 -6.96 2.76
CA VAL A 547 -4.35 -5.88 2.42
C VAL A 547 -3.82 -4.53 2.93
N SER A 548 -3.34 -4.47 4.17
CA SER A 548 -2.80 -3.23 4.74
C SER A 548 -1.55 -2.69 4.02
N GLY A 549 -0.77 -3.58 3.40
CA GLY A 549 0.43 -3.25 2.64
C GLY A 549 0.16 -2.87 1.19
N LEU A 550 -0.87 -3.46 0.58
CA LEU A 550 -1.32 -3.17 -0.79
C LEU A 550 -2.26 -1.96 -0.86
N ASP A 551 -2.92 -1.61 0.25
CA ASP A 551 -3.81 -0.46 0.33
C ASP A 551 -3.01 0.85 0.37
N ILE A 552 -2.94 1.47 -0.80
CA ILE A 552 -2.26 2.74 -1.01
C ILE A 552 -3.35 3.81 -1.17
N PRO A 553 -3.49 4.72 -0.18
CA PRO A 553 -4.54 5.73 -0.21
C PRO A 553 -4.47 6.51 -1.52
N ASN A 554 -5.65 6.75 -2.12
CA ASN A 554 -5.83 7.45 -3.39
C ASN A 554 -5.31 6.75 -4.66
N ILE A 555 -4.55 5.65 -4.55
CA ILE A 555 -3.95 4.95 -5.70
C ILE A 555 -4.57 3.56 -5.90
N ALA A 556 -4.44 2.71 -4.89
CA ALA A 556 -4.81 1.29 -4.94
C ALA A 556 -5.71 0.96 -3.76
N ASP A 557 -6.95 0.59 -4.05
CA ASP A 557 -7.98 0.24 -3.08
C ASP A 557 -8.18 -1.27 -3.07
N VAL A 558 -7.97 -1.92 -1.93
CA VAL A 558 -8.18 -3.37 -1.81
C VAL A 558 -9.56 -3.65 -1.24
N ARG A 559 -10.46 -4.20 -2.05
CA ARG A 559 -11.83 -4.53 -1.63
C ARG A 559 -11.91 -5.97 -1.14
N ILE A 560 -12.45 -6.15 0.06
CA ILE A 560 -12.69 -7.47 0.64
C ILE A 560 -14.10 -7.93 0.28
N HIS A 561 -14.22 -9.18 -0.16
CA HIS A 561 -15.48 -9.77 -0.59
C HIS A 561 -16.07 -10.68 0.47
N LEU A 562 -17.36 -11.02 0.31
CA LEU A 562 -18.13 -11.84 1.25
C LEU A 562 -17.44 -13.17 1.60
N SER A 563 -16.74 -13.79 0.66
CA SER A 563 -16.12 -15.09 0.86
C SER A 563 -15.04 -15.09 1.95
N PHE A 564 -14.33 -13.97 2.14
CA PHE A 564 -13.35 -13.82 3.21
C PHE A 564 -14.04 -13.84 4.58
N TYR A 565 -15.15 -13.12 4.73
CA TYR A 565 -15.94 -13.14 5.94
C TYR A 565 -16.55 -14.53 6.20
N LEU A 566 -17.03 -15.22 5.15
CA LEU A 566 -17.51 -16.61 5.27
C LEU A 566 -16.39 -17.54 5.75
N PHE A 567 -15.15 -17.39 5.27
CA PHE A 567 -13.99 -18.15 5.74
C PHE A 567 -13.72 -17.90 7.22
N MET A 568 -13.69 -16.62 7.62
CA MET A 568 -13.43 -16.21 8.99
C MET A 568 -14.52 -16.75 9.93
N TYR A 569 -15.80 -16.57 9.60
CA TYR A 569 -16.90 -17.09 10.40
C TYR A 569 -16.93 -18.62 10.45
N ALA A 570 -16.63 -19.30 9.33
CA ALA A 570 -16.49 -20.76 9.31
C ALA A 570 -15.38 -21.22 10.26
N THR A 571 -14.26 -20.49 10.31
CA THR A 571 -13.14 -20.76 11.22
C THR A 571 -13.53 -20.56 12.68
N LEU A 572 -14.18 -19.45 13.03
CA LEU A 572 -14.66 -19.20 14.40
C LEU A 572 -15.69 -20.24 14.83
N LEU A 573 -16.63 -20.58 13.96
CA LEU A 573 -17.62 -21.61 14.20
C LEU A 573 -16.94 -22.98 14.38
N SER A 574 -15.89 -23.28 13.62
CA SER A 574 -15.11 -24.51 13.75
C SER A 574 -14.40 -24.63 15.11
N ILE A 575 -13.93 -23.50 15.67
CA ILE A 575 -13.33 -23.42 17.01
C ILE A 575 -14.42 -23.60 18.08
N ALA A 576 -15.58 -22.97 17.91
CA ALA A 576 -16.70 -23.12 18.82
C ALA A 576 -17.23 -24.57 18.87
N ILE A 577 -17.42 -25.20 17.70
CA ILE A 577 -17.88 -26.59 17.59
C ILE A 577 -16.84 -27.56 18.13
N GLY A 578 -15.55 -27.34 17.84
CA GLY A 578 -14.48 -28.18 18.38
C GLY A 578 -14.41 -28.12 19.90
N ASN A 579 -14.54 -26.94 20.49
CA ASN A 579 -14.66 -26.77 21.94
C ASN A 579 -15.91 -27.47 22.51
N TYR A 580 -17.06 -27.32 21.84
CA TYR A 580 -18.29 -28.01 22.24
C TYR A 580 -18.09 -29.53 22.23
N ALA A 581 -17.53 -30.07 21.16
CA ALA A 581 -17.20 -31.49 21.03
C ALA A 581 -16.25 -31.99 22.11
N ALA A 582 -15.18 -31.23 22.40
CA ALA A 582 -14.16 -31.62 23.36
C ALA A 582 -14.61 -31.44 24.81
N LEU A 583 -15.43 -30.44 25.15
CA LEU A 583 -15.75 -30.04 26.52
C LEU A 583 -17.18 -30.35 26.96
N LEU A 584 -18.17 -30.16 26.09
CA LEU A 584 -19.59 -30.16 26.47
C LEU A 584 -20.35 -31.37 25.94
N TRP A 585 -19.98 -31.90 24.77
CA TRP A 585 -20.65 -33.04 24.18
C TRP A 585 -20.57 -34.26 25.12
N ARG A 586 -21.74 -34.82 25.43
CA ARG A 586 -21.95 -35.89 26.42
C ARG A 586 -21.31 -35.62 27.80
N ALA A 587 -21.27 -34.36 28.22
CA ALA A 587 -20.86 -34.01 29.58
C ALA A 587 -21.82 -34.63 30.62
N GLY A 588 -21.24 -35.13 31.72
CA GLY A 588 -21.99 -35.78 32.80
C GLY A 588 -22.45 -37.20 32.48
N THR A 589 -21.88 -37.87 31.47
CA THR A 589 -22.22 -39.25 31.10
C THR A 589 -21.07 -40.22 31.37
N THR A 590 -21.41 -41.51 31.47
CA THR A 590 -20.45 -42.62 31.66
C THR A 590 -19.34 -42.67 30.60
N LEU A 591 -19.62 -42.25 29.36
CA LEU A 591 -18.63 -42.18 28.28
C LEU A 591 -17.45 -41.26 28.56
N ARG A 592 -17.62 -40.29 29.45
CA ARG A 592 -16.58 -39.33 29.82
C ARG A 592 -15.85 -39.72 31.10
N ASN A 593 -16.42 -40.67 31.85
CA ASN A 593 -16.02 -41.02 33.20
C ASN A 593 -15.58 -42.50 33.25
N GLU A 594 -14.56 -42.86 32.48
CA GLU A 594 -13.94 -44.21 32.54
C GLU A 594 -13.10 -44.44 33.82
N GLY A 595 -13.02 -43.46 34.73
CA GLY A 595 -12.05 -43.46 35.85
C GLY A 595 -12.61 -43.68 37.26
N ILE A 596 -13.93 -43.75 37.44
CA ILE A 596 -14.51 -44.10 38.74
C ILE A 596 -15.21 -45.44 38.55
N SER A 597 -14.43 -46.50 38.33
CA SER A 597 -14.98 -47.84 38.48
C SER A 597 -15.46 -47.99 39.91
N VAL A 598 -16.75 -48.29 40.03
CA VAL A 598 -17.43 -48.77 41.23
C VAL A 598 -16.65 -49.96 41.79
N ALA A 599 -15.65 -49.69 42.64
CA ALA A 599 -14.86 -50.71 43.33
C ALA A 599 -15.51 -51.16 44.65
N ASN A 600 -16.66 -50.59 45.04
CA ASN A 600 -17.28 -50.86 46.35
C ASN A 600 -18.71 -51.40 46.29
N THR A 601 -19.10 -52.13 45.24
CA THR A 601 -20.44 -52.76 45.20
C THR A 601 -20.44 -54.16 44.60
N SER A 602 -19.48 -54.99 44.99
CA SER A 602 -19.52 -56.45 44.70
C SER A 602 -18.82 -57.31 45.75
N SER A 603 -19.06 -57.04 47.04
CA SER A 603 -18.75 -58.00 48.11
C SER A 603 -19.77 -57.86 49.25
N ASN A 604 -20.99 -58.35 49.01
CA ASN A 604 -21.91 -58.95 49.98
C ASN A 604 -23.33 -58.95 49.41
N SER A 605 -23.61 -59.93 48.55
CA SER A 605 -24.97 -60.45 48.41
C SER A 605 -24.85 -61.94 48.12
N THR A 606 -25.03 -62.67 49.21
CA THR A 606 -25.13 -64.11 49.37
C THR A 606 -26.08 -64.72 48.34
N PHE A 607 -25.69 -65.89 47.85
CA PHE A 607 -26.58 -66.86 47.21
C PHE A 607 -27.79 -67.14 48.12
N ALA A 608 -28.99 -66.90 47.60
CA ALA A 608 -30.22 -67.61 47.95
C ALA A 608 -31.25 -67.36 46.83
N GLU A 609 -31.35 -68.34 45.93
CA GLU A 609 -32.51 -68.54 45.07
C GLU A 609 -33.67 -69.11 45.91
N ASP A 610 -34.84 -68.46 45.81
CA ASP A 610 -36.14 -69.08 45.50
C ASP A 610 -37.34 -68.46 46.25
N ALA A 611 -38.45 -68.41 45.51
CA ALA A 611 -39.85 -68.16 45.89
C ALA A 611 -40.39 -66.72 45.86
N GLU A 612 -41.05 -66.44 44.72
CA GLU A 612 -42.40 -65.86 44.49
C GLU A 612 -42.98 -64.65 45.29
N PRO A 613 -43.91 -63.89 44.66
CA PRO A 613 -44.31 -62.57 45.12
C PRO A 613 -45.58 -62.59 45.97
N MET A 614 -45.64 -61.78 47.02
CA MET A 614 -46.90 -61.33 47.59
C MET A 614 -46.90 -59.82 47.89
N ALA A 615 -48.11 -59.30 47.75
CA ALA A 615 -48.55 -57.92 47.71
C ALA A 615 -48.51 -57.19 49.07
N VAL A 616 -49.11 -55.98 49.05
CA VAL A 616 -49.58 -55.14 50.17
C VAL A 616 -48.53 -54.08 50.57
N SER A 617 -48.71 -52.81 50.16
CA SER A 617 -49.45 -51.74 50.88
C SER A 617 -48.90 -51.56 52.31
N SER A 618 -48.64 -50.40 52.90
CA SER A 618 -49.14 -49.04 52.76
C SER A 618 -48.54 -48.22 53.92
N VAL A 619 -48.31 -46.92 53.70
CA VAL A 619 -48.67 -45.83 54.63
C VAL A 619 -47.82 -45.60 55.91
N VAL A 620 -47.87 -44.33 56.33
CA VAL A 620 -47.37 -43.68 57.58
C VAL A 620 -45.92 -43.16 57.48
N GLN A 621 -45.63 -41.88 57.21
CA GLN A 621 -46.06 -40.59 57.78
C GLN A 621 -45.47 -40.26 59.17
N SER A 622 -44.51 -39.33 59.14
CA SER A 622 -44.18 -38.28 60.12
C SER A 622 -44.00 -38.60 61.60
N ARG A 623 -42.84 -38.21 62.16
CA ARG A 623 -42.80 -37.23 63.27
C ARG A 623 -41.39 -36.70 63.56
N GLN A 624 -41.27 -35.38 63.53
CA GLN A 624 -40.35 -34.59 64.36
C GLN A 624 -40.73 -34.77 65.84
N ASP A 625 -39.76 -34.69 66.76
CA ASP A 625 -39.77 -33.64 67.79
C ASP A 625 -38.52 -33.63 68.68
N MET A 626 -38.32 -32.42 69.20
CA MET A 626 -37.24 -31.81 69.99
C MET A 626 -37.33 -32.10 71.50
N ILE A 627 -36.14 -32.19 72.16
CA ILE A 627 -35.74 -31.56 73.47
C ILE A 627 -36.38 -32.14 74.78
N PRO A 628 -35.88 -31.96 76.04
CA PRO A 628 -34.66 -31.34 76.65
C PRO A 628 -33.83 -32.25 77.62
N ILE A 629 -32.53 -31.96 77.87
CA ILE A 629 -31.89 -31.38 79.11
C ILE A 629 -32.18 -32.13 80.44
N ASP A 630 -31.17 -32.73 81.09
CA ASP A 630 -30.57 -32.17 82.33
C ASP A 630 -29.27 -32.83 82.85
N HIS A 631 -28.55 -32.05 83.67
CA HIS A 631 -27.16 -32.07 84.15
C HIS A 631 -26.60 -33.28 84.94
N THR A 632 -25.27 -33.49 84.89
CA THR A 632 -24.37 -33.39 86.09
C THR A 632 -22.86 -33.43 85.78
N MET A 633 -22.16 -32.47 86.40
CA MET A 633 -20.71 -32.21 86.62
C MET A 633 -19.72 -33.40 86.66
N SER A 634 -18.51 -33.23 86.08
CA SER A 634 -17.29 -32.75 86.79
C SER A 634 -16.06 -32.72 85.85
N PRO A 635 -14.98 -31.98 86.19
CA PRO A 635 -13.99 -31.49 85.24
C PRO A 635 -12.69 -32.31 85.26
N VAL A 636 -12.11 -32.60 84.09
CA VAL A 636 -10.69 -32.95 83.97
C VAL A 636 -10.15 -32.31 82.70
N ASP A 637 -8.98 -31.72 82.86
CA ASP A 637 -8.18 -30.95 81.92
C ASP A 637 -8.04 -31.58 80.52
N ASP A 638 -8.27 -30.79 79.47
CA ASP A 638 -7.51 -30.84 78.21
C ASP A 638 -7.91 -29.67 77.30
N ALA A 639 -7.42 -28.48 77.66
CA ALA A 639 -7.56 -27.27 76.87
C ALA A 639 -6.20 -26.86 76.29
N MET A 640 -5.60 -27.64 75.39
CA MET A 640 -4.50 -27.13 74.56
C MET A 640 -4.19 -28.02 73.34
N GLN A 641 -4.96 -27.93 72.25
CA GLN A 641 -4.48 -28.12 70.85
C GLN A 641 -5.65 -28.17 69.84
N LEU A 642 -6.35 -27.06 69.59
CA LEU A 642 -7.18 -26.95 68.37
C LEU A 642 -7.53 -25.49 68.05
N ARG A 643 -6.51 -24.67 67.79
CA ARG A 643 -6.71 -23.31 67.23
C ARG A 643 -5.59 -22.78 66.34
N SER A 644 -4.71 -23.67 65.83
CA SER A 644 -3.56 -23.30 64.97
C SER A 644 -3.76 -23.63 63.47
N GLY A 645 -4.88 -24.24 63.09
CA GLY A 645 -5.12 -24.67 61.69
C GLY A 645 -5.67 -23.59 60.75
N GLU A 646 -6.48 -22.65 61.25
CA GLU A 646 -7.29 -21.76 60.39
C GLU A 646 -6.52 -20.58 59.78
N ASN A 647 -5.48 -20.09 60.47
CA ASN A 647 -4.66 -18.97 59.95
C ASN A 647 -3.69 -19.40 58.83
N SER A 648 -3.35 -20.69 58.73
CA SER A 648 -2.44 -21.20 57.68
C SER A 648 -3.11 -21.34 56.31
N VAL A 649 -4.41 -21.64 56.27
CA VAL A 649 -5.20 -21.80 55.02
C VAL A 649 -5.49 -20.45 54.37
N SER A 650 -5.70 -19.40 55.18
CA SER A 650 -5.87 -18.01 54.73
C SER A 650 -4.61 -17.47 54.04
N ARG A 651 -3.44 -17.63 54.67
CA ARG A 651 -2.15 -17.14 54.12
C ARG A 651 -1.77 -17.86 52.82
N ARG A 652 -2.05 -19.17 52.72
CA ARG A 652 -1.78 -19.97 51.51
C ARG A 652 -2.71 -19.59 50.35
N ARG A 653 -3.98 -19.24 50.62
CA ARG A 653 -4.91 -18.68 49.61
C ARG A 653 -4.49 -17.29 49.14
N GLN A 654 -3.93 -16.47 50.03
CA GLN A 654 -3.44 -15.12 49.70
C GLN A 654 -2.17 -15.17 48.83
N VAL A 655 -1.21 -16.04 49.17
CA VAL A 655 0.00 -16.26 48.35
C VAL A 655 -0.35 -16.86 46.99
N ALA A 656 -1.31 -17.79 46.93
CA ALA A 656 -1.78 -18.34 45.65
C ALA A 656 -2.41 -17.27 44.75
N ARG A 657 -3.22 -16.33 45.29
CA ARG A 657 -3.75 -15.19 44.52
C ARG A 657 -2.65 -14.31 43.93
N TYR A 658 -1.62 -13.98 44.71
CA TYR A 658 -0.49 -13.19 44.22
C TYR A 658 0.27 -13.89 43.07
N PHE A 659 0.44 -15.21 43.15
CA PHE A 659 1.08 -15.99 42.07
C PHE A 659 0.28 -16.02 40.76
N PHE A 660 -1.05 -15.86 40.80
CA PHE A 660 -1.89 -15.79 39.59
C PHE A 660 -1.98 -14.37 39.00
N CYS A 661 -1.82 -13.32 39.81
CA CYS A 661 -1.86 -11.94 39.33
C CYS A 661 -0.66 -11.58 38.44
N ILE A 662 0.54 -12.09 38.75
CA ILE A 662 1.77 -11.72 38.03
C ILE A 662 1.73 -12.13 36.54
N PRO A 663 1.40 -13.40 36.17
CA PRO A 663 1.31 -13.79 34.77
C PRO A 663 0.22 -13.04 34.00
N SER A 664 -0.91 -12.76 34.64
CA SER A 664 -1.98 -11.98 34.01
C SER A 664 -1.53 -10.54 33.73
N LEU A 665 -0.87 -9.89 34.68
CA LEU A 665 -0.36 -8.52 34.51
C LEU A 665 0.73 -8.47 33.44
N PHE A 666 1.60 -9.48 33.40
CA PHE A 666 2.60 -9.65 32.34
C PHE A 666 1.94 -9.79 30.96
N MET A 667 0.87 -10.59 30.84
CA MET A 667 0.11 -10.73 29.59
C MET A 667 -0.47 -9.40 29.11
N PHE A 668 -1.11 -8.64 30.01
CA PHE A 668 -1.63 -7.31 29.64
C PHE A 668 -0.52 -6.34 29.25
N ALA A 669 0.59 -6.32 30.01
CA ALA A 669 1.74 -5.47 29.73
C ALA A 669 2.40 -5.78 28.39
N CYS A 670 2.36 -7.04 27.94
CA CYS A 670 2.91 -7.43 26.64
C CYS A 670 1.93 -7.21 25.47
N SER A 671 0.63 -7.41 25.69
CA SER A 671 -0.38 -7.35 24.62
C SER A 671 -0.88 -5.93 24.34
N ILE A 672 -1.09 -5.08 25.36
CA ILE A 672 -1.64 -3.72 25.18
C ILE A 672 -0.76 -2.81 24.30
N PRO A 673 0.58 -2.77 24.46
CA PRO A 673 1.43 -1.88 23.66
C PRO A 673 1.29 -2.07 22.15
N VAL A 674 1.02 -3.30 21.69
CA VAL A 674 0.88 -3.64 20.27
C VAL A 674 -0.33 -2.95 19.61
N TRP A 675 -1.38 -2.70 20.40
CA TRP A 675 -2.61 -2.04 19.93
C TRP A 675 -2.44 -0.53 19.77
N VAL A 676 -1.66 0.08 20.67
CA VAL A 676 -1.52 1.55 20.74
C VAL A 676 -0.29 2.01 19.96
N LEU A 677 0.83 1.29 20.08
CA LEU A 677 2.10 1.68 19.49
C LEU A 677 2.26 1.09 18.07
N PRO A 678 3.02 1.75 17.19
CA PRO A 678 3.32 1.22 15.88
C PRO A 678 4.03 -0.12 15.97
N SER A 679 3.46 -1.12 15.32
CA SER A 679 3.95 -2.51 15.30
C SER A 679 4.61 -2.87 13.96
N PHE A 680 4.19 -2.20 12.89
CA PHE A 680 4.72 -2.36 11.53
C PHE A 680 5.22 -1.03 11.00
N ARG A 681 6.29 -1.08 10.20
CA ARG A 681 6.72 0.03 9.36
C ARG A 681 6.86 -0.47 7.94
N TYR A 682 5.99 0.02 7.06
CA TYR A 682 6.10 -0.15 5.62
C TYR A 682 6.92 1.00 5.05
N GLN A 683 8.00 0.69 4.36
CA GLN A 683 8.80 1.63 3.58
C GLN A 683 8.49 1.38 2.11
N ILE A 684 7.97 2.41 1.45
CA ILE A 684 7.71 2.37 0.01
C ILE A 684 8.94 2.94 -0.69
N GLY A 685 9.36 2.31 -1.78
CA GLY A 685 10.46 2.72 -2.64
C GLY A 685 10.06 2.79 -4.10
N GLY A 686 10.98 3.27 -4.94
CA GLY A 686 10.70 3.57 -6.34
C GLY A 686 9.90 4.88 -6.53
N PHE A 687 9.37 5.10 -7.73
CA PHE A 687 8.56 6.28 -8.07
C PHE A 687 7.31 6.44 -7.20
N ALA A 688 6.77 5.36 -6.63
CA ALA A 688 5.64 5.44 -5.72
C ALA A 688 5.90 6.32 -4.49
N ARG A 689 7.17 6.57 -4.12
CA ARG A 689 7.53 7.56 -3.09
C ARG A 689 7.08 8.98 -3.40
N LEU A 690 6.87 9.32 -4.67
CA LEU A 690 6.31 10.62 -5.03
C LEU A 690 4.85 10.75 -4.62
N LEU A 691 4.10 9.67 -4.81
CA LEU A 691 2.65 9.69 -4.66
C LEU A 691 2.24 9.27 -3.24
N THR A 692 3.17 8.73 -2.45
CA THR A 692 2.90 8.14 -1.13
C THR A 692 3.99 8.52 -0.13
N PRO A 693 3.64 8.69 1.16
CA PRO A 693 4.64 8.97 2.17
C PRO A 693 5.69 7.85 2.26
N VAL A 694 6.95 8.23 2.45
CA VAL A 694 8.13 7.33 2.45
C VAL A 694 7.96 6.15 3.41
N SER A 695 7.30 6.36 4.55
CA SER A 695 7.00 5.29 5.47
C SER A 695 5.62 5.42 6.10
N LYS A 696 4.91 4.29 6.17
CA LYS A 696 3.61 4.14 6.84
C LYS A 696 3.82 3.27 8.08
N SER A 697 3.68 3.85 9.26
CA SER A 697 3.74 3.11 10.53
C SER A 697 2.34 2.71 10.98
N LEU A 698 2.12 1.42 11.23
CA LEU A 698 0.80 0.87 11.56
C LEU A 698 0.82 0.21 12.94
N SER A 699 -0.10 0.61 13.81
CA SER A 699 -0.43 -0.14 15.03
C SER A 699 -1.38 -1.30 14.69
N LEU A 700 -1.52 -2.27 15.59
CA LEU A 700 -2.44 -3.39 15.37
C LEU A 700 -3.90 -2.94 15.27
N TRP A 701 -4.26 -1.82 15.91
CA TRP A 701 -5.59 -1.20 15.73
C TRP A 701 -5.82 -0.76 14.29
N ILE A 702 -4.89 -0.02 13.70
CA ILE A 702 -5.01 0.46 12.31
C ILE A 702 -4.96 -0.72 11.34
N LEU A 703 -4.13 -1.72 11.64
CA LEU A 703 -4.01 -2.94 10.85
C LEU A 703 -5.31 -3.74 10.81
N SER A 704 -5.94 -3.96 11.96
CA SER A 704 -7.15 -4.77 12.09
C SER A 704 -8.43 -4.04 11.70
N SER A 705 -8.42 -2.70 11.73
CA SER A 705 -9.46 -1.86 11.14
C SER A 705 -9.23 -1.55 9.65
N LEU A 706 -8.17 -2.11 9.04
CA LEU A 706 -7.79 -1.90 7.65
C LEU A 706 -7.79 -0.42 7.23
N GLY A 707 -7.21 0.44 8.06
CA GLY A 707 -7.21 1.89 7.81
C GLY A 707 -8.52 2.58 8.18
N ASN A 708 -9.22 2.08 9.21
CA ASN A 708 -10.47 2.64 9.73
C ASN A 708 -11.67 2.54 8.77
N ARG A 709 -11.72 1.48 7.96
CA ARG A 709 -12.88 1.22 7.09
C ARG A 709 -14.07 0.70 7.89
N SER A 710 -15.27 1.08 7.46
CA SER A 710 -16.52 0.68 8.11
C SER A 710 -16.92 -0.78 7.86
N ASP A 711 -16.38 -1.42 6.82
CA ASP A 711 -16.60 -2.84 6.50
C ASP A 711 -15.65 -3.78 7.29
N ALA A 712 -14.63 -3.23 7.95
CA ALA A 712 -13.59 -3.99 8.63
C ALA A 712 -13.86 -4.25 10.13
N TYR A 713 -15.00 -3.84 10.68
CA TYR A 713 -15.29 -3.98 12.12
C TYR A 713 -15.30 -5.45 12.59
N ASP A 714 -15.72 -6.39 11.75
CA ASP A 714 -15.69 -7.81 12.09
C ASP A 714 -14.25 -8.33 12.26
N ILE A 715 -13.33 -7.90 11.38
CA ILE A 715 -11.91 -8.27 11.45
C ILE A 715 -11.29 -7.69 12.72
N LEU A 716 -11.59 -6.43 13.04
CA LEU A 716 -11.17 -5.77 14.28
C LEU A 716 -11.69 -6.52 15.50
N LEU A 717 -12.98 -6.87 15.54
CA LEU A 717 -13.59 -7.58 16.66
C LEU A 717 -12.93 -8.95 16.87
N VAL A 718 -12.72 -9.70 15.78
CA VAL A 718 -12.08 -11.02 15.82
C VAL A 718 -10.63 -10.91 16.26
N ALA A 719 -9.86 -9.97 15.72
CA ALA A 719 -8.48 -9.72 16.12
C ALA A 719 -8.42 -9.31 17.61
N PHE A 720 -9.28 -8.38 18.04
CA PHE A 720 -9.31 -7.91 19.42
C PHE A 720 -9.66 -9.03 20.40
N PHE A 721 -10.64 -9.86 20.05
CA PHE A 721 -11.01 -11.00 20.87
C PHE A 721 -9.90 -12.04 20.93
N THR A 722 -9.37 -12.47 19.78
CA THR A 722 -8.43 -13.62 19.71
C THR A 722 -7.01 -13.26 20.15
N ILE A 723 -6.57 -12.01 19.99
CA ILE A 723 -5.19 -11.57 20.30
C ILE A 723 -5.10 -10.91 21.68
N LEU A 724 -6.13 -10.20 22.13
CA LEU A 724 -6.10 -9.50 23.43
C LEU A 724 -6.96 -10.20 24.49
N ILE A 725 -8.28 -10.29 24.26
CA ILE A 725 -9.21 -10.74 25.30
C ILE A 725 -8.97 -12.20 25.68
N ALA A 726 -8.97 -13.11 24.70
CA ALA A 726 -8.89 -14.55 24.95
C ALA A 726 -7.59 -14.96 25.64
N PRO A 727 -6.38 -14.50 25.22
CA PRO A 727 -5.13 -14.82 25.91
C PRO A 727 -5.09 -14.28 27.35
N CYS A 728 -5.54 -13.03 27.57
CA CYS A 728 -5.55 -12.45 28.90
C CYS A 728 -6.52 -13.17 29.84
N LEU A 729 -7.74 -13.45 29.38
CA LEU A 729 -8.73 -14.20 30.16
C LEU A 729 -8.29 -15.65 30.41
N TYR A 730 -7.66 -16.30 29.42
CA TYR A 730 -7.16 -17.66 29.57
C TYR A 730 -6.12 -17.75 30.69
N VAL A 731 -5.15 -16.84 30.73
CA VAL A 731 -4.11 -16.81 31.77
C VAL A 731 -4.68 -16.40 33.12
N ALA A 732 -5.57 -15.41 33.17
CA ALA A 732 -6.19 -14.94 34.42
C ALA A 732 -7.09 -15.99 35.08
N LEU A 733 -7.81 -16.78 34.28
CA LEU A 733 -8.74 -17.80 34.74
C LEU A 733 -8.13 -19.21 34.73
N TYR A 734 -6.84 -19.35 34.44
CA TYR A 734 -6.16 -20.64 34.44
C TYR A 734 -6.19 -21.27 35.85
N PRO A 735 -6.56 -22.56 36.01
CA PRO A 735 -6.84 -23.57 34.96
C PRO A 735 -8.34 -23.76 34.64
N LYS A 736 -9.25 -22.91 35.14
CA LYS A 736 -10.71 -23.13 35.06
C LYS A 736 -11.29 -22.97 33.65
N CYS A 737 -10.70 -22.13 32.81
CA CYS A 737 -11.25 -21.78 31.48
C CYS A 737 -10.47 -22.41 30.32
N ARG A 738 -10.45 -23.75 30.25
CA ARG A 738 -9.85 -24.50 29.12
C ARG A 738 -10.44 -24.14 27.76
N PHE A 739 -11.69 -23.70 27.73
CA PHE A 739 -12.38 -23.25 26.53
C PHE A 739 -11.60 -22.17 25.77
N LEU A 740 -10.94 -21.24 26.46
CA LEU A 740 -10.25 -20.10 25.83
C LEU A 740 -8.91 -20.48 25.18
N ALA A 741 -8.36 -21.66 25.46
CA ALA A 741 -7.06 -22.09 24.94
C ALA A 741 -7.03 -22.13 23.39
N SER A 742 -8.13 -22.57 22.77
CA SER A 742 -8.30 -22.66 21.31
C SER A 742 -8.64 -21.33 20.64
N TRP A 743 -8.96 -20.29 21.42
CA TRP A 743 -9.24 -18.93 20.91
C TRP A 743 -8.04 -17.99 20.98
N CYS A 744 -6.95 -18.40 21.63
CA CYS A 744 -5.73 -17.61 21.74
C CYS A 744 -4.99 -17.57 20.40
N GLY A 745 -5.23 -16.53 19.59
CA GLY A 745 -4.68 -16.38 18.23
C GLY A 745 -3.42 -15.52 18.12
N ALA A 746 -2.86 -15.04 19.24
CA ALA A 746 -1.68 -14.17 19.23
C ALA A 746 -0.45 -14.82 18.56
N ASP A 747 -0.20 -16.11 18.80
CA ASP A 747 0.86 -16.88 18.13
C ASP A 747 0.63 -16.98 16.62
N VAL A 748 -0.63 -17.17 16.21
CA VAL A 748 -1.01 -17.28 14.79
C VAL A 748 -0.78 -15.97 14.07
N LEU A 749 -1.11 -14.83 14.70
CA LEU A 749 -0.79 -13.51 14.16
C LEU A 749 0.72 -13.32 14.03
N VAL A 750 1.51 -13.60 15.07
CA VAL A 750 2.98 -13.45 15.02
C VAL A 750 3.56 -14.31 13.90
N LEU A 751 3.11 -15.56 13.76
CA LEU A 751 3.51 -16.45 12.69
C LEU A 751 3.14 -15.89 11.31
N ALA A 752 1.90 -15.44 11.13
CA ALA A 752 1.45 -14.82 9.88
C ALA A 752 2.26 -13.57 9.53
N CYS A 753 2.63 -12.76 10.52
CA CYS A 753 3.45 -11.56 10.32
C CYS A 753 4.87 -11.93 9.90
N VAL A 754 5.52 -12.86 10.59
CA VAL A 754 6.89 -13.29 10.24
C VAL A 754 6.93 -13.87 8.84
N ILE A 755 5.99 -14.77 8.50
CA ILE A 755 5.94 -15.37 7.16
C ILE A 755 5.61 -14.32 6.11
N GLY A 756 4.59 -13.47 6.35
CA GLY A 756 4.20 -12.42 5.40
C GLY A 756 5.32 -11.42 5.13
N LEU A 757 6.06 -11.01 6.15
CA LEU A 757 7.13 -10.02 6.02
C LEU A 757 8.38 -10.57 5.32
N MET A 758 8.74 -11.83 5.56
CA MET A 758 9.83 -12.48 4.82
C MET A 758 9.57 -12.55 3.31
N GLN A 759 8.32 -12.37 2.89
CA GLN A 759 7.85 -12.75 1.57
C GLN A 759 7.18 -11.63 0.78
N LEU A 760 6.76 -10.54 1.44
CA LEU A 760 6.09 -9.42 0.81
C LEU A 760 6.89 -8.84 -0.37
N GLN A 761 8.22 -8.74 -0.23
CA GLN A 761 9.07 -8.21 -1.30
C GLN A 761 9.06 -9.09 -2.56
N GLN A 762 9.09 -10.42 -2.39
CA GLN A 762 9.04 -11.36 -3.51
C GLN A 762 7.64 -11.37 -4.14
N PHE A 763 6.60 -11.33 -3.31
CA PHE A 763 5.22 -11.25 -3.79
C PHE A 763 4.95 -9.97 -4.59
N VAL A 764 5.39 -8.81 -4.10
CA VAL A 764 5.25 -7.53 -4.82
C VAL A 764 5.98 -7.56 -6.16
N ARG A 765 7.19 -8.14 -6.21
CA ARG A 765 7.92 -8.32 -7.48
C ARG A 765 7.21 -9.27 -8.44
N PHE A 766 6.58 -10.32 -7.93
CA PHE A 766 5.80 -11.25 -8.74
C PHE A 766 4.54 -10.60 -9.31
N VAL A 767 3.75 -9.91 -8.46
CA VAL A 767 2.49 -9.27 -8.88
C VAL A 767 2.72 -8.13 -9.86
N LEU A 768 3.77 -7.33 -9.66
CA LEU A 768 4.06 -6.19 -10.53
C LEU A 768 4.95 -6.57 -11.73
N GLY A 769 5.64 -7.70 -11.69
CA GLY A 769 6.66 -8.08 -12.67
C GLY A 769 8.04 -7.52 -12.32
N GLU A 770 9.10 -8.19 -12.79
CA GLU A 770 10.49 -7.83 -12.47
C GLU A 770 10.86 -6.41 -12.94
N GLU A 771 10.30 -5.96 -14.08
CA GLU A 771 10.59 -4.66 -14.68
C GLU A 771 9.94 -3.49 -13.94
N VAL A 772 8.90 -3.75 -13.14
CA VAL A 772 8.12 -2.70 -12.44
C VAL A 772 8.69 -2.38 -11.06
N GLY A 773 9.75 -3.09 -10.64
CA GLY A 773 10.48 -2.78 -9.41
C GLY A 773 11.02 -1.35 -9.33
N ILE A 774 11.16 -0.65 -10.47
CA ILE A 774 11.53 0.77 -10.53
C ILE A 774 10.37 1.66 -10.05
N PHE A 775 9.13 1.29 -10.35
CA PHE A 775 7.95 2.06 -10.00
C PHE A 775 7.53 1.87 -8.54
N TYR A 776 7.63 0.64 -8.03
CA TYR A 776 7.18 0.33 -6.68
C TYR A 776 8.03 -0.78 -6.04
N THR A 777 8.57 -0.47 -4.87
CA THR A 777 9.12 -1.48 -3.94
C THR A 777 8.48 -1.28 -2.57
N ALA A 778 8.22 -2.38 -1.86
CA ALA A 778 7.72 -2.33 -0.50
C ALA A 778 8.60 -3.18 0.40
N HIS A 779 9.13 -2.56 1.44
CA HIS A 779 9.84 -3.23 2.52
C HIS A 779 9.04 -3.05 3.80
N ALA A 780 8.86 -4.12 4.55
CA ALA A 780 8.12 -4.07 5.79
C ALA A 780 9.00 -4.60 6.93
N SER A 781 9.04 -3.85 8.04
CA SER A 781 9.81 -4.20 9.22
C SER A 781 8.92 -4.34 10.46
N LEU A 782 9.22 -5.37 11.27
CA LEU A 782 8.63 -5.57 12.59
C LEU A 782 9.24 -4.58 13.57
N LEU A 783 8.39 -3.89 14.34
CA LEU A 783 8.82 -3.05 15.44
C LEU A 783 8.76 -3.82 16.77
N TRP A 784 9.39 -3.26 17.79
CA TRP A 784 9.59 -3.93 19.08
C TRP A 784 8.32 -4.43 19.80
N PRO A 785 7.13 -3.80 19.68
CA PRO A 785 5.93 -4.31 20.37
C PRO A 785 5.57 -5.74 19.95
N MET A 786 5.88 -6.13 18.71
CA MET A 786 5.62 -7.49 18.22
C MET A 786 6.47 -8.54 18.91
N PHE A 787 7.66 -8.20 19.40
CA PHE A 787 8.47 -9.13 20.21
C PHE A 787 7.84 -9.36 21.59
N LEU A 788 7.18 -8.35 22.18
CA LEU A 788 6.41 -8.55 23.41
C LEU A 788 5.20 -9.47 23.18
N LEU A 789 4.50 -9.29 22.05
CA LEU A 789 3.41 -10.20 21.68
C LEU A 789 3.90 -11.63 21.50
N SER A 790 5.08 -11.82 20.90
CA SER A 790 5.72 -13.13 20.77
C SER A 790 6.07 -13.74 22.14
N ALA A 791 6.54 -12.94 23.10
CA ALA A 791 6.79 -13.42 24.45
C ALA A 791 5.49 -13.85 25.16
N ALA A 792 4.42 -13.07 24.99
CA ALA A 792 3.09 -13.41 25.50
C ALA A 792 2.54 -14.69 24.86
N SER A 793 2.75 -14.88 23.55
CA SER A 793 2.28 -16.07 22.85
C SER A 793 3.04 -17.33 23.29
N VAL A 794 4.34 -17.24 23.55
CA VAL A 794 5.13 -18.34 24.14
C VAL A 794 4.62 -18.69 25.53
N LEU A 795 4.33 -17.70 26.38
CA LEU A 795 3.76 -17.93 27.71
C LEU A 795 2.44 -18.71 27.63
N VAL A 796 1.52 -18.28 26.75
CA VAL A 796 0.25 -18.97 26.53
C VAL A 796 0.47 -20.43 26.13
N TRP A 797 1.40 -20.71 25.22
CA TRP A 797 1.75 -22.07 24.84
C TRP A 797 2.32 -22.91 25.98
N VAL A 798 3.13 -22.32 26.87
CA VAL A 798 3.61 -23.02 28.08
C VAL A 798 2.43 -23.46 28.95
N TYR A 799 1.42 -22.61 29.14
CA TYR A 799 0.20 -22.98 29.88
C TYR A 799 -0.63 -24.05 29.15
N ILE A 800 -0.77 -23.96 27.83
CA ILE A 800 -1.48 -24.96 27.02
C ILE A 800 -0.79 -26.33 27.11
N VAL A 801 0.52 -26.38 26.89
CA VAL A 801 1.32 -27.61 26.98
C VAL A 801 1.23 -28.19 28.39
N ARG A 802 1.31 -27.33 29.42
CA ARG A 802 1.16 -27.74 30.81
C ARG A 802 -0.21 -28.35 31.10
N ASP A 803 -1.30 -27.79 30.56
CA ASP A 803 -2.65 -28.35 30.72
C ASP A 803 -2.78 -29.71 30.02
N ILE A 804 -2.26 -29.83 28.80
CA ILE A 804 -2.26 -31.09 28.03
C ILE A 804 -1.43 -32.18 28.75
N LEU A 805 -0.27 -31.83 29.33
CA LEU A 805 0.62 -32.76 30.01
C LEU A 805 0.16 -33.14 31.42
N HIS A 806 -0.37 -32.22 32.24
CA HIS A 806 -0.81 -32.55 33.60
C HIS A 806 -1.98 -33.53 33.63
N VAL A 807 -2.86 -33.51 32.62
CA VAL A 807 -3.89 -34.54 32.43
C VAL A 807 -3.27 -35.94 32.29
N SER A 808 -2.03 -36.05 31.80
CA SER A 808 -1.33 -37.33 31.69
C SER A 808 -0.68 -37.79 33.01
N SER A 809 -0.32 -36.86 33.90
CA SER A 809 0.37 -37.18 35.16
C SER A 809 -0.59 -37.70 36.23
N THR A 810 -1.74 -37.05 36.41
CA THR A 810 -2.77 -37.52 37.35
C THR A 810 -3.30 -38.91 36.97
N HIS A 811 -3.37 -39.22 35.67
CA HIS A 811 -3.78 -40.53 35.17
C HIS A 811 -2.73 -41.65 35.42
N LYS A 812 -1.44 -41.32 35.55
CA LYS A 812 -0.39 -42.31 35.88
C LYS A 812 -0.30 -42.56 37.38
N SER A 813 -0.41 -41.52 38.21
CA SER A 813 -0.35 -41.63 39.68
C SER A 813 -1.47 -42.49 40.26
N LEU A 814 -2.68 -42.47 39.67
CA LEU A 814 -3.81 -43.31 40.07
C LEU A 814 -3.68 -44.80 39.69
N ARG A 815 -2.76 -45.17 38.78
CA ARG A 815 -2.52 -46.58 38.41
C ARG A 815 -1.44 -47.27 39.23
N THR A 816 -0.68 -46.52 40.03
CA THR A 816 0.50 -47.04 40.76
C THR A 816 0.32 -47.09 42.27
N ILE A 817 -0.91 -46.98 42.78
CA ILE A 817 -1.19 -47.28 44.19
C ILE A 817 -1.50 -48.78 44.28
N PRO A 818 -0.57 -49.64 44.75
CA PRO A 818 -0.90 -51.02 45.03
C PRO A 818 -1.98 -51.05 46.11
N SER A 819 -2.98 -51.91 45.94
CA SER A 819 -3.97 -52.16 46.99
C SER A 819 -3.24 -52.61 48.26
N PRO A 820 -3.48 -51.99 49.43
CA PRO A 820 -3.04 -52.59 50.68
C PRO A 820 -3.72 -53.96 50.80
N ALA A 821 -2.89 -54.99 50.95
CA ALA A 821 -3.31 -56.38 51.17
C ALA A 821 -3.99 -56.53 52.53
#